data_AF-A0A087EI31-F1
#
_entry.id   AF-A0A087EI31-F1
#
_cell.length_a   1.000
_cell.length_b   1.000
_cell.length_c   1.000
_cell.angle_alpha   90.00
_cell.angle_beta   90.00
_cell.angle_gamma   90.00
#
_symmetry.space_group_name_H-M   'P 1'
#
loop_
_entity.id
_entity.type
_entity.pdbx_description
1 polymer ?
#
loop_
_entity_poly.entity_id
_entity_poly.type
_entity_poly.pdbx_seq_one_letter_code
_entity_poly.pdbx_strand_id
1 'polypeptide(L)'
;MSAEGDAIFDESVSTKADTQITLAAREADNSHAPAQSNSGDSAENASASRSPFKRLIANIVQKSVRLRSSRFASWAIRIWKTLCGLWSRRPKFSLLVYGIVFLGLTSGAVLFLQWSMYQEPNYPPDTVVDEQTRAANSVAGRLTSFVSQIWLHRQYQFILNFLLLALIYAIIILIINRFWLASGIFGTLVTIAAVANKSKMLARNEPIIPADLSFLMSGNAGEVVSFIPTESAAFVQQTIYCLIWLSVICLVLYVLDRRKAVIPSAWKPSRFTTGLIIGTVTRVLAIVTSIGLIVSFAWNLSNVGSWANRVATKLSDFPILWTTRADAETNGPLVSFLRLSHVTIMDKPDEYNQQTMERLAAKYRGIAADINTTRNRNLTDNTVIMVLSETFSDPTRIPGVSLAHDPMPNIRAIENTTTSGLALSTGYGGGTANLEYQSLTGLSMASFNPSLATAYQQLTPNQKKVFTFNQLWNSPGDNSASVAIHPYSHTAYLRANNYKKFQFSKFYTTDGENQISCPSIDNSTYASDQCAYQNALDVVRDGSSTQFVQLITMQNHMPYANWYNDNEFAQAEVPASDRYNNDTLATYAKGVEYTDTFTADFLDQLNSIDKPITVIFYGDHLPGIYNPVNGSEEPDPLTLHETDYFIWSNAATYASEPLPAAQTGQFTSSNYFMAQTTEHLGARVSPYLAFLEQMHEAVPAISVPMNAIPNVATADDSNSPTYLNADGTIASAGELSDGTLELLEDYKLIQYDQTAGKHYLDDTDFMKLQ
;
A
#
# COMPACT_ATOMS: atom_id res chain seq x y z
N MET A 1 35.32 39.86 -29.81
CA MET A 1 36.73 40.10 -30.19
C MET A 1 37.49 38.81 -29.91
N SER A 2 38.48 38.45 -30.76
CA SER A 2 39.42 37.30 -30.63
C SER A 2 38.78 35.94 -30.26
N ALA A 3 38.53 34.96 -31.13
CA ALA A 3 39.13 34.57 -32.42
C ALA A 3 40.58 34.04 -32.35
N GLU A 4 40.72 32.72 -32.55
CA GLU A 4 41.83 31.90 -33.08
C GLU A 4 41.40 30.42 -32.97
N GLY A 5 41.63 29.50 -33.92
CA GLY A 5 42.12 29.61 -35.29
C GLY A 5 42.32 28.22 -35.94
N ASP A 6 41.78 28.04 -37.15
CA ASP A 6 42.15 27.17 -38.29
C ASP A 6 42.97 25.86 -38.05
N ALA A 7 42.49 24.65 -38.42
CA ALA A 7 42.25 24.06 -39.75
C ALA A 7 43.39 23.12 -40.22
N ILE A 8 43.03 22.05 -40.97
CA ILE A 8 43.56 21.68 -42.30
C ILE A 8 42.86 20.38 -42.80
N PHE A 9 42.69 20.31 -44.13
CA PHE A 9 42.08 19.25 -44.97
C PHE A 9 42.91 17.92 -44.99
N ASP A 10 42.55 16.79 -45.61
CA ASP A 10 41.87 16.62 -46.92
C ASP A 10 41.26 15.21 -47.20
N GLU A 11 40.57 15.13 -48.35
CA GLU A 11 39.73 14.08 -48.99
C GLU A 11 40.23 12.61 -49.07
N SER A 12 39.37 11.57 -49.20
CA SER A 12 38.75 11.24 -50.51
C SER A 12 37.76 10.03 -50.57
N VAL A 13 36.61 10.23 -51.26
CA VAL A 13 36.04 9.40 -52.38
C VAL A 13 35.50 7.96 -52.08
N SER A 14 34.30 7.48 -52.49
CA SER A 14 33.16 8.05 -53.28
C SER A 14 31.80 7.31 -53.15
N THR A 15 30.71 7.98 -53.60
CA THR A 15 29.42 7.49 -54.20
C THR A 15 28.53 6.49 -53.43
N LYS A 16 27.30 6.85 -53.00
CA LYS A 16 26.00 7.04 -53.75
C LYS A 16 25.35 5.70 -54.22
N ALA A 17 24.21 5.27 -53.65
CA ALA A 17 22.79 5.63 -53.96
C ALA A 17 22.21 4.75 -55.12
N ASP A 18 20.92 4.35 -55.23
CA ASP A 18 19.69 4.70 -54.47
C ASP A 18 18.51 3.67 -54.71
N THR A 19 17.41 3.79 -53.95
CA THR A 19 15.99 3.34 -54.22
C THR A 19 15.52 1.87 -54.46
N GLN A 20 14.73 1.37 -53.49
CA GLN A 20 13.31 0.88 -53.54
C GLN A 20 12.72 -0.17 -54.57
N ILE A 21 11.97 -1.16 -54.02
CA ILE A 21 10.60 -1.65 -54.43
C ILE A 21 10.50 -2.57 -55.70
N THR A 22 9.71 -3.69 -55.81
CA THR A 22 8.77 -4.45 -54.93
C THR A 22 8.47 -5.91 -55.40
N LEU A 23 7.82 -6.71 -54.53
CA LEU A 23 6.78 -7.76 -54.77
C LEU A 23 7.08 -9.17 -55.37
N ALA A 24 6.56 -10.17 -54.62
CA ALA A 24 5.74 -11.33 -55.06
C ALA A 24 6.32 -12.72 -55.47
N ALA A 25 6.15 -13.67 -54.53
CA ALA A 25 5.38 -14.94 -54.66
C ALA A 25 5.96 -16.25 -55.26
N ARG A 26 5.43 -17.38 -54.72
CA ARG A 26 5.43 -18.81 -55.14
C ARG A 26 6.72 -19.63 -54.92
N GLU A 27 6.64 -20.81 -54.28
CA GLU A 27 6.18 -22.15 -54.77
C GLU A 27 7.00 -22.66 -55.97
N ALA A 28 7.40 -23.93 -56.10
CA ALA A 28 7.49 -25.07 -55.17
C ALA A 28 8.32 -26.20 -55.84
N ASP A 29 8.89 -27.08 -55.01
CA ASP A 29 9.05 -28.54 -55.21
C ASP A 29 9.85 -29.19 -56.38
N ASN A 30 10.50 -30.30 -56.00
CA ASN A 30 10.81 -31.54 -56.76
C ASN A 30 11.57 -31.58 -58.12
N SER A 31 12.72 -32.29 -58.05
CA SER A 31 12.99 -33.59 -58.73
C SER A 31 13.94 -33.72 -59.93
N HIS A 32 14.53 -34.92 -59.97
CA HIS A 32 15.13 -35.68 -61.09
C HIS A 32 16.60 -35.46 -61.56
N ALA A 33 17.40 -36.49 -61.26
CA ALA A 33 18.59 -36.98 -61.99
C ALA A 33 18.15 -37.66 -63.33
N PRO A 34 19.00 -38.31 -64.21
CA PRO A 34 20.08 -39.26 -63.84
C PRO A 34 21.28 -39.44 -64.83
N ALA A 35 22.11 -40.47 -64.54
CA ALA A 35 22.86 -41.33 -65.50
C ALA A 35 24.13 -40.74 -66.20
N GLN A 36 25.18 -41.50 -66.54
CA GLN A 36 25.55 -42.93 -66.30
C GLN A 36 27.06 -43.19 -66.55
N SER A 37 27.51 -44.45 -66.34
CA SER A 37 28.77 -45.09 -66.82
C SER A 37 30.08 -44.77 -66.03
N ASN A 38 31.06 -45.68 -65.88
CA ASN A 38 31.04 -47.15 -66.02
C ASN A 38 32.21 -47.80 -65.24
N SER A 39 32.01 -49.06 -64.79
CA SER A 39 32.98 -50.16 -64.55
C SER A 39 34.48 -49.89 -64.22
N GLY A 40 35.03 -50.56 -63.20
CA GLY A 40 36.48 -50.81 -63.09
C GLY A 40 36.96 -51.28 -61.71
N ASP A 41 37.38 -52.54 -61.61
CA ASP A 41 37.66 -53.33 -60.40
C ASP A 41 38.72 -52.85 -59.38
N SER A 42 38.60 -53.46 -58.19
CA SER A 42 39.67 -53.90 -57.28
C SER A 42 40.44 -52.93 -56.36
N ALA A 43 40.07 -53.01 -55.06
CA ALA A 43 40.92 -53.14 -53.88
C ALA A 43 42.29 -52.40 -53.79
N GLU A 44 42.39 -51.41 -52.88
CA GLU A 44 43.21 -51.59 -51.66
C GLU A 44 42.91 -50.55 -50.55
N ASN A 45 43.42 -50.83 -49.34
CA ASN A 45 43.17 -50.12 -48.08
C ASN A 45 43.52 -48.61 -48.10
N ALA A 46 42.61 -47.75 -47.59
CA ALA A 46 42.95 -46.41 -47.11
C ALA A 46 42.36 -46.17 -45.70
N SER A 47 43.17 -45.65 -44.79
CA SER A 47 42.96 -45.78 -43.34
C SER A 47 42.25 -44.59 -42.66
N ALA A 48 41.24 -44.96 -41.87
CA ALA A 48 40.64 -44.25 -40.72
C ALA A 48 41.32 -42.96 -40.18
N SER A 49 40.65 -41.82 -40.35
CA SER A 49 40.85 -40.59 -39.57
C SER A 49 40.28 -40.72 -38.14
N ARG A 50 40.89 -41.54 -37.28
CA ARG A 50 40.55 -41.59 -35.85
C ARG A 50 41.06 -40.35 -35.13
N SER A 51 40.16 -39.61 -34.49
CA SER A 51 40.45 -38.34 -33.81
C SER A 51 41.61 -38.44 -32.79
N PRO A 52 42.42 -37.37 -32.64
CA PRO A 52 43.58 -37.37 -31.74
C PRO A 52 43.17 -37.65 -30.28
N PHE A 53 41.94 -37.30 -29.88
CA PHE A 53 41.39 -37.62 -28.56
C PHE A 53 41.23 -39.14 -28.31
N LYS A 54 40.87 -39.93 -29.34
CA LYS A 54 40.83 -41.40 -29.23
C LYS A 54 42.24 -42.01 -29.18
N ARG A 55 43.24 -41.40 -29.83
CA ARG A 55 44.66 -41.78 -29.64
C ARG A 55 45.20 -41.35 -28.27
N LEU A 56 44.78 -40.21 -27.72
CA LEU A 56 45.14 -39.75 -26.38
C LEU A 56 44.56 -40.68 -25.32
N ILE A 57 43.26 -40.99 -25.38
CA ILE A 57 42.62 -41.96 -24.48
C ILE A 57 43.20 -43.36 -24.69
N ALA A 58 43.46 -43.81 -25.93
CA ALA A 58 44.11 -45.11 -26.15
C ALA A 58 45.54 -45.16 -25.57
N ASN A 59 46.33 -44.08 -25.68
CA ASN A 59 47.66 -43.99 -25.09
C ASN A 59 47.62 -43.88 -23.55
N ILE A 60 46.64 -43.19 -22.97
CA ILE A 60 46.40 -43.15 -21.52
C ILE A 60 45.97 -44.54 -21.04
N VAL A 61 45.08 -45.23 -21.78
CA VAL A 61 44.66 -46.61 -21.47
C VAL A 61 45.83 -47.59 -21.62
N GLN A 62 46.62 -47.56 -22.69
CA GLN A 62 47.82 -48.41 -22.84
C GLN A 62 48.92 -48.10 -21.81
N LYS A 63 49.16 -46.82 -21.45
CA LYS A 63 50.05 -46.48 -20.33
C LYS A 63 49.48 -46.93 -18.98
N SER A 64 48.16 -46.89 -18.78
CA SER A 64 47.51 -47.44 -17.58
C SER A 64 47.55 -48.97 -17.50
N VAL A 65 47.54 -49.68 -18.64
CA VAL A 65 47.71 -51.14 -18.71
C VAL A 65 49.15 -51.55 -18.33
N ARG A 66 50.16 -50.70 -18.59
CA ARG A 66 51.55 -50.89 -18.12
C ARG A 66 51.86 -50.32 -16.73
N LEU A 67 50.87 -49.82 -15.99
CA LEU A 67 50.99 -49.45 -14.56
C LEU A 67 50.32 -50.47 -13.61
N ARG A 68 49.97 -51.67 -14.11
CA ARG A 68 49.53 -52.83 -13.31
C ARG A 68 50.70 -53.53 -12.58
N SER A 69 51.39 -52.83 -11.68
CA SER A 69 52.24 -53.46 -10.64
C SER A 69 52.75 -52.54 -9.54
N SER A 70 52.50 -51.21 -9.58
CA SER A 70 52.92 -50.36 -8.47
C SER A 70 52.05 -50.60 -7.22
N ARG A 71 52.70 -50.72 -6.06
CA ARG A 71 52.02 -50.80 -4.75
C ARG A 71 51.07 -49.61 -4.54
N PHE A 72 51.42 -48.44 -5.09
CA PHE A 72 50.60 -47.24 -5.05
C PHE A 72 49.26 -47.38 -5.80
N ALA A 73 49.24 -47.91 -7.03
CA ALA A 73 47.99 -48.07 -7.79
C ALA A 73 47.03 -49.06 -7.12
N SER A 74 47.56 -50.17 -6.59
CA SER A 74 46.76 -51.14 -5.83
C SER A 74 46.30 -50.62 -4.47
N TRP A 75 47.10 -49.79 -3.79
CA TRP A 75 46.73 -49.09 -2.56
C TRP A 75 45.65 -48.03 -2.81
N ALA A 76 45.77 -47.22 -3.86
CA ALA A 76 44.76 -46.26 -4.27
C ALA A 76 43.44 -46.94 -4.67
N ILE A 77 43.49 -48.07 -5.38
CA ILE A 77 42.29 -48.88 -5.69
C ILE A 77 41.68 -49.50 -4.42
N ARG A 78 42.51 -49.93 -3.45
CA ARG A 78 42.01 -50.41 -2.14
C ARG A 78 41.32 -49.27 -1.39
N ILE A 79 41.95 -48.11 -1.23
CA ILE A 79 41.35 -46.93 -0.60
C ILE A 79 40.07 -46.53 -1.32
N TRP A 80 40.06 -46.46 -2.65
CA TRP A 80 38.86 -46.16 -3.43
C TRP A 80 37.75 -47.20 -3.20
N LYS A 81 38.06 -48.50 -3.12
CA LYS A 81 37.09 -49.54 -2.78
C LYS A 81 36.59 -49.42 -1.33
N THR A 82 37.45 -49.07 -0.38
CA THR A 82 37.05 -48.88 1.03
C THR A 82 36.17 -47.64 1.18
N LEU A 83 36.54 -46.52 0.54
CA LEU A 83 35.74 -45.30 0.47
C LEU A 83 34.41 -45.55 -0.25
N CYS A 84 34.39 -46.23 -1.40
CA CYS A 84 33.14 -46.64 -2.06
C CYS A 84 32.29 -47.57 -1.17
N GLY A 85 32.92 -48.46 -0.42
CA GLY A 85 32.27 -49.35 0.54
C GLY A 85 31.58 -48.57 1.66
N LEU A 86 32.29 -47.63 2.29
CA LEU A 86 31.75 -46.71 3.30
C LEU A 86 30.64 -45.82 2.71
N TRP A 87 30.86 -45.27 1.52
CA TRP A 87 29.90 -44.44 0.77
C TRP A 87 28.59 -45.18 0.44
N SER A 88 28.67 -46.50 0.19
CA SER A 88 27.50 -47.36 -0.03
C SER A 88 26.70 -47.64 1.25
N ARG A 89 27.36 -47.52 2.42
CA ARG A 89 26.78 -47.72 3.76
C ARG A 89 26.24 -46.44 4.41
N ARG A 90 26.36 -45.28 3.75
CA ARG A 90 25.84 -44.00 4.27
C ARG A 90 24.33 -44.07 4.57
N PRO A 91 23.84 -43.34 5.58
CA PRO A 91 22.48 -43.51 6.08
C PRO A 91 21.41 -43.14 5.04
N LYS A 92 20.22 -43.71 5.21
CA LYS A 92 18.98 -43.15 4.68
C LYS A 92 18.32 -42.43 5.85
N PHE A 93 18.20 -41.11 5.82
CA PHE A 93 17.48 -40.43 6.89
C PHE A 93 16.00 -40.85 6.87
N SER A 94 15.42 -40.99 8.07
CA SER A 94 14.02 -41.36 8.24
C SER A 94 13.11 -40.18 7.90
N LEU A 95 11.85 -40.46 7.56
CA LEU A 95 10.86 -39.39 7.37
C LEU A 95 10.57 -38.63 8.68
N LEU A 96 10.85 -39.24 9.84
CA LEU A 96 10.82 -38.55 11.15
C LEU A 96 11.90 -37.47 11.24
N VAL A 97 13.14 -37.74 10.79
CA VAL A 97 14.21 -36.71 10.74
C VAL A 97 13.83 -35.58 9.80
N TYR A 98 13.24 -35.91 8.64
CA TYR A 98 12.71 -34.88 7.72
C TYR A 98 11.60 -34.05 8.39
N GLY A 99 10.68 -34.70 9.11
CA GLY A 99 9.60 -34.01 9.84
C GLY A 99 10.15 -33.06 10.92
N ILE A 100 11.09 -33.51 11.75
CA ILE A 100 11.72 -32.68 12.79
C ILE A 100 12.43 -31.46 12.17
N VAL A 101 13.21 -31.67 11.11
CA VAL A 101 13.88 -30.57 10.39
C VAL A 101 12.87 -29.64 9.71
N PHE A 102 11.78 -30.18 9.16
CA PHE A 102 10.72 -29.39 8.54
C PHE A 102 10.02 -28.47 9.53
N LEU A 103 9.59 -29.02 10.68
CA LEU A 103 8.98 -28.25 11.76
C LEU A 103 9.97 -27.20 12.30
N GLY A 104 11.22 -27.59 12.59
CA GLY A 104 12.24 -26.70 13.13
C GLY A 104 12.60 -25.54 12.20
N LEU A 105 12.82 -25.81 10.90
CA LEU A 105 13.11 -24.77 9.91
C LEU A 105 11.91 -23.85 9.67
N THR A 106 10.68 -24.38 9.69
CA THR A 106 9.48 -23.54 9.53
C THR A 106 9.27 -22.64 10.74
N SER A 107 9.40 -23.15 11.97
CA SER A 107 9.33 -22.31 13.18
C SER A 107 10.44 -21.26 13.21
N GLY A 108 11.67 -21.64 12.84
CA GLY A 108 12.78 -20.69 12.68
C GLY A 108 12.51 -19.62 11.62
N ALA A 109 11.86 -20.00 10.51
CA ALA A 109 11.47 -19.05 9.46
C ALA A 109 10.40 -18.06 9.91
N VAL A 110 9.37 -18.50 10.65
CA VAL A 110 8.38 -17.60 11.28
C VAL A 110 9.10 -16.60 12.18
N LEU A 111 9.95 -17.08 13.09
CA LEU A 111 10.66 -16.24 14.04
C LEU A 111 11.65 -15.29 13.36
N PHE A 112 12.32 -15.69 12.28
CA PHE A 112 13.28 -14.84 11.59
C PHE A 112 12.59 -13.74 10.75
N LEU A 113 11.44 -14.04 10.16
CA LEU A 113 10.59 -13.03 9.55
C LEU A 113 10.00 -12.08 10.61
N GLN A 114 9.51 -12.58 11.74
CA GLN A 114 9.02 -11.73 12.82
C GLN A 114 10.13 -10.85 13.41
N TRP A 115 11.33 -11.40 13.57
CA TRP A 115 12.53 -10.67 14.01
C TRP A 115 12.85 -9.48 13.11
N SER A 116 12.58 -9.59 11.80
CA SER A 116 12.84 -8.50 10.86
C SER A 116 11.98 -7.25 11.10
N MET A 117 10.81 -7.41 11.75
CA MET A 117 9.94 -6.30 12.15
C MET A 117 10.44 -5.57 13.40
N TYR A 118 11.08 -6.30 14.33
CA TYR A 118 11.39 -5.78 15.66
C TYR A 118 12.75 -5.10 15.72
N GLN A 119 12.77 -3.86 16.22
CA GLN A 119 13.97 -3.11 16.59
C GLN A 119 14.16 -3.14 18.11
N GLU A 120 15.40 -2.99 18.60
CA GLU A 120 15.62 -2.84 20.05
C GLU A 120 15.13 -1.44 20.49
N PRO A 121 14.43 -1.32 21.63
CA PRO A 121 13.96 -0.04 22.12
C PRO A 121 15.13 0.85 22.55
N ASN A 122 15.17 2.08 22.02
CA ASN A 122 16.10 3.10 22.47
C ASN A 122 15.46 3.86 23.64
N TYR A 123 16.12 3.88 24.79
CA TYR A 123 15.66 4.59 25.99
C TYR A 123 16.59 5.79 26.24
N PRO A 124 16.06 7.02 26.36
CA PRO A 124 16.85 8.19 26.73
C PRO A 124 17.63 7.98 28.06
N PRO A 125 18.82 8.59 28.24
CA PRO A 125 19.72 8.28 29.37
C PRO A 125 19.14 8.54 30.77
N ASP A 126 18.13 9.39 30.85
CA ASP A 126 17.38 9.83 32.02
C ASP A 126 16.12 8.98 32.29
N THR A 127 15.73 8.09 31.37
CA THR A 127 14.52 7.25 31.51
C THR A 127 14.80 6.03 32.39
N VAL A 128 14.21 6.00 33.60
CA VAL A 128 14.27 4.83 34.49
C VAL A 128 13.26 3.78 34.05
N VAL A 129 13.73 2.74 33.37
CA VAL A 129 12.92 1.57 32.98
C VAL A 129 13.46 0.32 33.69
N ASP A 130 12.57 -0.45 34.33
CA ASP A 130 12.95 -1.66 35.05
C ASP A 130 13.44 -2.78 34.11
N GLU A 131 14.20 -3.73 34.65
CA GLU A 131 14.79 -4.81 33.85
C GLU A 131 13.76 -5.74 33.20
N GLN A 132 12.57 -5.92 33.80
CA GLN A 132 11.53 -6.78 33.24
C GLN A 132 10.89 -6.12 32.03
N THR A 133 10.54 -4.83 32.12
CA THR A 133 10.04 -4.04 30.99
C THR A 133 11.08 -3.94 29.87
N ARG A 134 12.36 -3.71 30.20
CA ARG A 134 13.44 -3.72 29.20
C ARG A 134 13.59 -5.08 28.52
N ALA A 135 13.52 -6.18 29.27
CA ALA A 135 13.57 -7.53 28.72
C ALA A 135 12.35 -7.86 27.86
N ALA A 136 11.14 -7.49 28.27
CA ALA A 136 9.89 -7.73 27.54
C ALA A 136 9.83 -6.96 26.22
N ASN A 137 10.23 -5.68 26.23
CA ASN A 137 10.23 -4.82 25.05
C ASN A 137 11.40 -5.09 24.08
N SER A 138 12.44 -5.80 24.54
CA SER A 138 13.56 -6.23 23.67
C SER A 138 13.07 -7.07 22.48
N VAL A 139 13.89 -7.18 21.43
CA VAL A 139 13.57 -8.03 20.28
C VAL A 139 13.34 -9.49 20.72
N ALA A 140 14.16 -10.00 21.66
CA ALA A 140 14.00 -11.35 22.20
C ALA A 140 12.72 -11.52 23.04
N GLY A 141 12.35 -10.51 23.82
CA GLY A 141 11.12 -10.47 24.60
C GLY A 141 9.89 -10.52 23.70
N ARG A 142 9.82 -9.64 22.68
CA ARG A 142 8.70 -9.60 21.73
C ARG A 142 8.57 -10.88 20.90
N LEU A 143 9.69 -11.48 20.47
CA LEU A 143 9.67 -12.81 19.83
C LEU A 143 9.14 -13.91 20.76
N THR A 144 9.51 -13.87 22.03
CA THR A 144 9.00 -14.81 23.04
C THR A 144 7.51 -14.59 23.26
N SER A 145 7.05 -13.35 23.34
CA SER A 145 5.62 -12.99 23.41
C SER A 145 4.85 -13.56 22.22
N PHE A 146 5.31 -13.31 20.99
CA PHE A 146 4.68 -13.75 19.74
C PHE A 146 4.42 -15.27 19.65
N VAL A 147 5.25 -16.09 20.30
CA VAL A 147 5.00 -17.54 20.44
C VAL A 147 4.15 -17.85 21.67
N SER A 148 4.49 -17.27 22.82
CA SER A 148 3.86 -17.60 24.11
C SER A 148 2.39 -17.19 24.20
N GLN A 149 1.96 -16.18 23.43
CA GLN A 149 0.56 -15.73 23.33
C GLN A 149 -0.43 -16.83 22.90
N ILE A 150 0.06 -17.91 22.26
CA ILE A 150 -0.70 -19.14 21.99
C ILE A 150 -1.28 -19.74 23.29
N TRP A 151 -0.49 -19.76 24.36
CA TRP A 151 -0.87 -20.36 25.64
C TRP A 151 -1.33 -19.32 26.66
N LEU A 152 -0.76 -18.11 26.64
CA LEU A 152 -1.08 -17.04 27.58
C LEU A 152 -2.39 -16.32 27.23
N HIS A 153 -2.61 -16.03 25.95
CA HIS A 153 -3.72 -15.18 25.47
C HIS A 153 -4.66 -15.89 24.47
N ARG A 154 -4.37 -17.16 24.13
CA ARG A 154 -5.07 -17.94 23.09
C ARG A 154 -5.04 -17.25 21.72
N GLN A 155 -3.92 -16.60 21.41
CA GLN A 155 -3.68 -15.90 20.15
C GLN A 155 -2.77 -16.72 19.24
N TYR A 156 -3.18 -16.94 17.98
CA TYR A 156 -2.63 -17.99 17.12
C TYR A 156 -1.87 -17.49 15.86
N GLN A 157 -1.45 -16.23 15.81
CA GLN A 157 -0.79 -15.62 14.63
C GLN A 157 0.51 -16.35 14.24
N PHE A 158 1.28 -16.84 15.22
CA PHE A 158 2.42 -17.72 14.96
C PHE A 158 2.02 -19.00 14.21
N ILE A 159 0.88 -19.61 14.56
CA ILE A 159 0.36 -20.81 13.89
C ILE A 159 -0.08 -20.48 12.46
N LEU A 160 -0.74 -19.35 12.23
CA LEU A 160 -1.10 -18.89 10.89
C LEU A 160 0.14 -18.75 9.99
N ASN A 161 1.14 -17.99 10.44
CA ASN A 161 2.41 -17.82 9.72
C ASN A 161 3.14 -19.16 9.52
N PHE A 162 3.14 -20.04 10.53
CA PHE A 162 3.73 -21.37 10.45
C PHE A 162 3.06 -22.22 9.35
N LEU A 163 1.73 -22.23 9.27
CA LEU A 163 1.00 -23.01 8.26
C LEU A 163 1.28 -22.49 6.84
N LEU A 164 1.35 -21.17 6.65
CA LEU A 164 1.65 -20.55 5.36
C LEU A 164 3.10 -20.85 4.91
N LEU A 165 4.07 -20.68 5.81
CA LEU A 165 5.48 -21.00 5.52
C LEU A 165 5.71 -22.51 5.35
N ALA A 166 5.00 -23.36 6.10
CA ALA A 166 5.02 -24.81 5.92
C ALA A 166 4.52 -25.18 4.52
N LEU A 167 3.45 -24.53 4.02
CA LEU A 167 2.91 -24.75 2.69
C LEU A 167 3.90 -24.31 1.59
N ILE A 168 4.52 -23.13 1.73
CA ILE A 168 5.59 -22.65 0.82
C ILE A 168 6.76 -23.64 0.80
N TYR A 169 7.23 -24.08 1.98
CA TYR A 169 8.34 -25.01 2.09
C TYR A 169 7.98 -26.39 1.52
N ALA A 170 6.76 -26.88 1.74
CA ALA A 170 6.25 -28.11 1.14
C ALA A 170 6.22 -28.02 -0.40
N ILE A 171 5.78 -26.90 -0.98
CA ILE A 171 5.82 -26.65 -2.43
C ILE A 171 7.25 -26.75 -2.96
N ILE A 172 8.23 -26.11 -2.30
CA ILE A 172 9.65 -26.18 -2.68
C ILE A 172 10.18 -27.63 -2.59
N ILE A 173 9.83 -28.36 -1.52
CA ILE A 173 10.17 -29.79 -1.36
C ILE A 173 9.55 -30.63 -2.48
N LEU A 174 8.31 -30.37 -2.89
CA LEU A 174 7.63 -31.12 -3.95
C LEU A 174 8.22 -30.80 -5.33
N ILE A 175 8.49 -29.53 -5.64
CA ILE A 175 9.08 -29.10 -6.92
C ILE A 175 10.49 -29.68 -7.10
N ILE A 176 11.34 -29.66 -6.06
CA ILE A 176 12.72 -30.14 -6.14
C ILE A 176 12.81 -31.66 -5.90
N ASN A 177 11.92 -32.20 -5.06
CA ASN A 177 11.89 -33.59 -4.57
C ASN A 177 13.18 -34.07 -3.88
N ARG A 178 14.03 -33.14 -3.44
CA ARG A 178 15.26 -33.39 -2.68
C ARG A 178 15.21 -32.58 -1.39
N PHE A 179 14.87 -33.23 -0.28
CA PHE A 179 14.61 -32.57 1.00
C PHE A 179 15.69 -31.55 1.38
N TRP A 180 16.95 -31.98 1.55
CA TRP A 180 18.04 -31.11 1.99
C TRP A 180 18.35 -29.93 1.04
N LEU A 181 18.19 -30.12 -0.28
CA LEU A 181 18.37 -29.04 -1.25
C LEU A 181 17.21 -28.04 -1.19
N ALA A 182 15.99 -28.54 -1.01
CA ALA A 182 14.80 -27.72 -0.75
C ALA A 182 14.90 -26.97 0.59
N SER A 183 15.45 -27.59 1.64
CA SER A 183 15.76 -26.92 2.92
C SER A 183 16.68 -25.72 2.73
N GLY A 184 17.77 -25.91 1.97
CA GLY A 184 18.73 -24.84 1.71
C GLY A 184 18.12 -23.69 0.91
N ILE A 185 17.33 -23.99 -0.13
CA ILE A 185 16.65 -22.99 -0.94
C ILE A 185 15.58 -22.25 -0.13
N PHE A 186 14.72 -22.95 0.61
CA PHE A 186 13.72 -22.32 1.49
C PHE A 186 14.37 -21.41 2.53
N GLY A 187 15.36 -21.90 3.28
CA GLY A 187 16.08 -21.09 4.27
C GLY A 187 16.81 -19.90 3.65
N THR A 188 17.34 -20.03 2.44
CA THR A 188 17.96 -18.91 1.70
C THR A 188 16.92 -17.85 1.33
N LEU A 189 15.78 -18.24 0.77
CA LEU A 189 14.71 -17.31 0.38
C LEU A 189 14.14 -16.57 1.59
N VAL A 190 13.85 -17.29 2.68
CA VAL A 190 13.40 -16.69 3.95
C VAL A 190 14.44 -15.72 4.51
N THR A 191 15.73 -16.08 4.45
CA THR A 191 16.80 -15.22 4.96
C THR A 191 16.90 -13.92 4.15
N ILE A 192 16.84 -14.00 2.82
CA ILE A 192 16.83 -12.83 1.93
C ILE A 192 15.62 -11.95 2.24
N ALA A 193 14.43 -12.52 2.34
CA ALA A 193 13.21 -11.78 2.63
C ALA A 193 13.26 -11.06 3.99
N ALA A 194 13.67 -11.77 5.07
CA ALA A 194 13.79 -11.19 6.40
C ALA A 194 14.88 -10.11 6.48
N VAL A 195 16.01 -10.28 5.79
CA VAL A 195 17.11 -9.29 5.79
C VAL A 195 16.73 -8.05 4.98
N ALA A 196 16.12 -8.23 3.80
CA ALA A 196 15.60 -7.10 3.01
C ALA A 196 14.50 -6.34 3.78
N ASN A 197 13.58 -7.06 4.44
CA ASN A 197 12.54 -6.46 5.27
C ASN A 197 13.13 -5.70 6.47
N LYS A 198 14.13 -6.28 7.15
CA LYS A 198 14.84 -5.62 8.25
C LYS A 198 15.53 -4.33 7.80
N SER A 199 16.17 -4.35 6.62
CA SER A 199 16.80 -3.15 6.05
C SER A 199 15.77 -2.07 5.69
N LYS A 200 14.63 -2.42 5.07
CA LYS A 200 13.55 -1.45 4.79
C LYS A 200 12.95 -0.90 6.10
N MET A 201 12.73 -1.76 7.10
CA MET A 201 12.26 -1.36 8.43
C MET A 201 13.21 -0.39 9.13
N LEU A 202 14.52 -0.57 9.02
CA LEU A 202 15.52 0.35 9.61
C LEU A 202 15.62 1.67 8.84
N ALA A 203 15.55 1.63 7.50
CA ALA A 203 15.74 2.81 6.66
C ALA A 203 14.47 3.67 6.48
N ARG A 204 13.28 3.07 6.56
CA ARG A 204 12.00 3.70 6.22
C ARG A 204 10.84 3.39 7.16
N ASN A 205 11.07 2.66 8.25
CA ASN A 205 10.03 2.35 9.24
C ASN A 205 8.79 1.58 8.66
N GLU A 206 8.97 0.90 7.53
CA GLU A 206 7.89 0.23 6.77
C GLU A 206 8.34 -1.17 6.31
N PRO A 207 7.50 -2.22 6.42
CA PRO A 207 7.81 -3.55 5.89
C PRO A 207 7.77 -3.58 4.37
N ILE A 208 8.25 -4.67 3.78
CA ILE A 208 8.07 -4.95 2.34
C ILE A 208 6.58 -5.20 2.06
N ILE A 209 6.05 -4.47 1.08
CA ILE A 209 4.68 -4.57 0.59
C ILE A 209 4.66 -4.98 -0.89
N PRO A 210 3.53 -5.51 -1.42
CA PRO A 210 3.44 -5.93 -2.83
C PRO A 210 3.79 -4.83 -3.84
N ALA A 211 3.50 -3.57 -3.53
CA ALA A 211 3.88 -2.42 -4.37
C ALA A 211 5.40 -2.32 -4.59
N ASP A 212 6.23 -2.69 -3.61
CA ASP A 212 7.69 -2.69 -3.76
C ASP A 212 8.15 -3.65 -4.87
N LEU A 213 7.51 -4.82 -5.01
CA LEU A 213 7.88 -5.78 -6.06
C LEU A 213 7.63 -5.23 -7.45
N SER A 214 6.61 -4.37 -7.63
CA SER A 214 6.36 -3.73 -8.93
C SER A 214 7.54 -2.83 -9.35
N PHE A 215 8.12 -2.09 -8.40
CA PHE A 215 9.32 -1.26 -8.59
C PHE A 215 10.59 -2.10 -8.82
N LEU A 216 10.73 -3.23 -8.13
CA LEU A 216 11.83 -4.17 -8.36
C LEU A 216 11.79 -4.79 -9.76
N MET A 217 10.59 -5.17 -10.21
CA MET A 217 10.38 -5.83 -11.49
C MET A 217 10.36 -4.87 -12.70
N SER A 218 10.21 -3.56 -12.48
CA SER A 218 10.30 -2.54 -13.54
C SER A 218 11.74 -2.17 -13.96
N GLY A 219 12.76 -2.83 -13.41
CA GLY A 219 14.16 -2.69 -13.83
C GLY A 219 15.06 -1.91 -12.87
N ASN A 220 14.50 -1.25 -11.84
CA ASN A 220 15.24 -0.40 -10.90
C ASN A 220 15.97 -1.19 -9.80
N ALA A 221 16.13 -2.51 -9.97
CA ALA A 221 16.75 -3.40 -8.97
C ALA A 221 18.19 -3.00 -8.57
N GLY A 222 18.89 -2.21 -9.39
CA GLY A 222 20.22 -1.67 -9.05
C GLY A 222 20.20 -0.60 -7.95
N GLU A 223 19.14 0.20 -7.86
CA GLU A 223 18.98 1.24 -6.82
C GLU A 223 18.71 0.65 -5.44
N VAL A 224 18.20 -0.59 -5.39
CA VAL A 224 17.89 -1.30 -4.14
C VAL A 224 19.14 -1.55 -3.30
N VAL A 225 20.30 -1.69 -3.94
CA VAL A 225 21.59 -1.86 -3.27
C VAL A 225 22.05 -0.54 -2.62
N SER A 226 21.66 0.62 -3.16
CA SER A 226 21.95 1.92 -2.51
C SER A 226 21.02 2.22 -1.34
N PHE A 227 19.88 1.52 -1.22
CA PHE A 227 18.98 1.60 -0.06
C PHE A 227 19.41 0.72 1.14
N ILE A 228 20.56 0.03 1.05
CA ILE A 228 21.17 -0.65 2.19
C ILE A 228 22.10 0.37 2.89
N PRO A 229 21.72 0.94 4.05
CA PRO A 229 22.56 1.92 4.74
C PRO A 229 23.92 1.29 5.08
N THR A 230 25.00 2.05 4.90
CA THR A 230 26.40 1.57 5.06
C THR A 230 26.68 1.00 6.45
N GLU A 231 25.99 1.48 7.48
CA GLU A 231 26.06 0.95 8.85
C GLU A 231 25.59 -0.51 8.96
N SER A 232 24.72 -0.97 8.06
CA SER A 232 24.23 -2.35 8.01
C SER A 232 25.17 -3.32 7.27
N ALA A 233 26.32 -2.86 6.75
CA ALA A 233 27.27 -3.70 6.01
C ALA A 233 27.78 -4.90 6.83
N ALA A 234 28.06 -4.72 8.13
CA ALA A 234 28.48 -5.81 9.01
C ALA A 234 27.38 -6.87 9.20
N PHE A 235 26.12 -6.43 9.27
CA PHE A 235 24.94 -7.31 9.36
C PHE A 235 24.71 -8.10 8.06
N VAL A 236 24.87 -7.46 6.90
CA VAL A 236 24.82 -8.12 5.59
C VAL A 236 25.96 -9.14 5.45
N GLN A 237 27.18 -8.81 5.87
CA GLN A 237 28.32 -9.73 5.84
C GLN A 237 28.08 -10.97 6.72
N GLN A 238 27.57 -10.78 7.94
CA GLN A 238 27.21 -11.90 8.83
C GLN A 238 26.12 -12.79 8.21
N THR A 239 25.11 -12.18 7.58
CA THR A 239 24.07 -12.89 6.82
C THR A 239 24.66 -13.76 5.71
N ILE A 240 25.61 -13.23 4.92
CA ILE A 240 26.29 -13.97 3.85
C ILE A 240 27.02 -15.20 4.42
N TYR A 241 27.72 -15.07 5.55
CA TYR A 241 28.35 -16.22 6.20
C TYR A 241 27.34 -17.27 6.68
N CYS A 242 26.22 -16.85 7.28
CA CYS A 242 25.13 -17.76 7.65
C CYS A 242 24.55 -18.51 6.44
N LEU A 243 24.34 -17.83 5.31
CA LEU A 243 23.87 -18.44 4.05
C LEU A 243 24.87 -19.42 3.44
N ILE A 244 26.18 -19.12 3.49
CA ILE A 244 27.24 -20.03 3.05
C ILE A 244 27.23 -21.30 3.93
N TRP A 245 27.19 -21.15 5.25
CA TRP A 245 27.15 -22.29 6.17
C TRP A 245 25.88 -23.13 6.00
N LEU A 246 24.71 -22.51 5.88
CA LEU A 246 23.45 -23.20 5.56
C LEU A 246 23.57 -24.02 4.26
N SER A 247 24.09 -23.40 3.21
CA SER A 247 24.29 -24.03 1.90
C SER A 247 25.25 -25.22 1.97
N VAL A 248 26.37 -25.08 2.70
CA VAL A 248 27.35 -26.16 2.92
C VAL A 248 26.73 -27.29 3.73
N ILE A 249 26.00 -27.01 4.82
CA ILE A 249 25.33 -28.01 5.65
C ILE A 249 24.28 -28.77 4.83
N CYS A 250 23.43 -28.06 4.10
CA CYS A 250 22.43 -28.67 3.21
C CYS A 250 23.07 -29.52 2.10
N LEU A 251 24.20 -29.10 1.53
CA LEU A 251 24.94 -29.87 0.54
C LEU A 251 25.57 -31.14 1.15
N VAL A 252 26.20 -31.03 2.32
CA VAL A 252 26.77 -32.17 3.05
C VAL A 252 25.68 -33.18 3.41
N LEU A 253 24.55 -32.73 3.95
CA LEU A 253 23.43 -33.60 4.29
C LEU A 253 22.78 -34.22 3.05
N TYR A 254 22.64 -33.47 1.94
CA TYR A 254 22.21 -34.01 0.65
C TYR A 254 23.14 -35.12 0.12
N VAL A 255 24.44 -34.98 0.31
CA VAL A 255 25.46 -35.96 -0.11
C VAL A 255 25.47 -37.20 0.80
N LEU A 256 25.36 -37.00 2.12
CA LEU A 256 25.31 -38.06 3.13
C LEU A 256 24.01 -38.87 3.05
N ASP A 257 22.90 -38.26 2.68
CA ASP A 257 21.62 -38.96 2.57
C ASP A 257 21.58 -39.85 1.31
N ARG A 258 21.28 -41.13 1.53
CA ARG A 258 21.04 -42.09 0.44
C ARG A 258 19.62 -41.99 -0.14
N ARG A 259 18.69 -41.25 0.49
CA ARG A 259 17.33 -41.01 0.00
C ARG A 259 17.34 -40.03 -1.18
N LYS A 260 17.22 -40.58 -2.40
CA LYS A 260 17.22 -39.79 -3.65
C LYS A 260 15.93 -39.03 -3.96
N ALA A 261 14.84 -39.27 -3.23
CA ALA A 261 13.56 -38.59 -3.43
C ALA A 261 12.73 -38.61 -2.15
N VAL A 262 11.91 -37.58 -1.93
CA VAL A 262 10.87 -37.59 -0.90
C VAL A 262 9.73 -38.49 -1.37
N ILE A 263 9.20 -38.21 -2.56
CA ILE A 263 8.21 -39.03 -3.26
C ILE A 263 8.90 -39.78 -4.42
N PRO A 264 8.92 -41.12 -4.44
CA PRO A 264 9.50 -41.87 -5.56
C PRO A 264 8.78 -41.59 -6.89
N SER A 265 9.45 -40.87 -7.80
CA SER A 265 8.92 -40.48 -9.12
C SER A 265 9.91 -40.87 -10.23
N ALA A 266 9.43 -41.46 -11.33
CA ALA A 266 10.27 -41.74 -12.50
C ALA A 266 9.46 -41.70 -13.81
N TRP A 267 10.04 -41.11 -14.85
CA TRP A 267 9.43 -40.91 -16.16
C TRP A 267 9.80 -41.98 -17.21
N LYS A 268 10.59 -43.00 -16.86
CA LYS A 268 10.94 -44.09 -17.79
C LYS A 268 9.97 -45.27 -17.63
N PRO A 269 9.20 -45.64 -18.68
CA PRO A 269 8.27 -46.76 -18.62
C PRO A 269 9.03 -48.10 -18.63
N SER A 270 9.36 -48.58 -17.44
CA SER A 270 9.61 -50.02 -17.23
C SER A 270 8.29 -50.71 -16.87
N ARG A 271 8.10 -51.92 -17.40
CA ARG A 271 6.82 -52.67 -17.41
C ARG A 271 6.39 -53.21 -16.04
N PHE A 272 7.03 -52.75 -14.97
CA PHE A 272 6.97 -53.32 -13.60
C PHE A 272 6.94 -52.25 -12.51
N THR A 273 6.41 -51.04 -12.77
CA THR A 273 6.41 -50.00 -11.72
C THR A 273 5.27 -48.97 -11.78
N THR A 274 4.03 -49.45 -11.74
CA THR A 274 2.82 -48.63 -11.54
C THR A 274 2.97 -47.64 -10.38
N GLY A 275 3.64 -48.03 -9.29
CA GLY A 275 3.94 -47.16 -8.14
C GLY A 275 4.82 -45.94 -8.43
N LEU A 276 5.68 -45.96 -9.46
CA LEU A 276 6.48 -44.79 -9.86
C LEU A 276 5.68 -43.81 -10.73
N ILE A 277 4.69 -44.31 -11.48
CA ILE A 277 3.73 -43.47 -12.21
C ILE A 277 2.79 -42.82 -11.19
N ILE A 278 2.21 -43.60 -10.28
CA ILE A 278 1.38 -43.10 -9.16
C ILE A 278 2.15 -42.03 -8.37
N GLY A 279 3.37 -42.31 -7.91
CA GLY A 279 4.18 -41.33 -7.17
C GLY A 279 4.51 -40.06 -7.97
N THR A 280 4.60 -40.15 -9.30
CA THR A 280 4.76 -38.96 -10.17
C THR A 280 3.46 -38.17 -10.27
N VAL A 281 2.32 -38.83 -10.47
CA VAL A 281 0.99 -38.20 -10.54
C VAL A 281 0.62 -37.56 -9.19
N THR A 282 0.77 -38.28 -8.08
CA THR A 282 0.56 -37.76 -6.72
C THR A 282 1.42 -36.53 -6.45
N ARG A 283 2.69 -36.53 -6.90
CA ARG A 283 3.58 -35.37 -6.75
C ARG A 283 3.13 -34.17 -7.57
N VAL A 284 2.75 -34.36 -8.83
CA VAL A 284 2.23 -33.26 -9.68
C VAL A 284 0.93 -32.71 -9.10
N LEU A 285 0.00 -33.60 -8.71
CA LEU A 285 -1.26 -33.21 -8.07
C LEU A 285 -1.00 -32.42 -6.78
N ALA A 286 -0.10 -32.87 -5.91
CA ALA A 286 0.25 -32.16 -4.67
C ALA A 286 0.88 -30.79 -4.94
N ILE A 287 1.70 -30.61 -5.99
CA ILE A 287 2.21 -29.29 -6.38
C ILE A 287 1.06 -28.38 -6.79
N VAL A 288 0.19 -28.86 -7.69
CA VAL A 288 -0.94 -28.07 -8.22
C VAL A 288 -1.93 -27.70 -7.12
N THR A 289 -2.27 -28.63 -6.21
CA THR A 289 -3.20 -28.35 -5.12
C THR A 289 -2.57 -27.46 -4.04
N SER A 290 -1.28 -27.60 -3.72
CA SER A 290 -0.62 -26.71 -2.76
C SER A 290 -0.46 -25.28 -3.30
N ILE A 291 -0.11 -25.13 -4.59
CA ILE A 291 -0.06 -23.81 -5.24
C ILE A 291 -1.47 -23.22 -5.35
N GLY A 292 -2.46 -24.00 -5.77
CA GLY A 292 -3.86 -23.57 -5.82
C GLY A 292 -4.39 -23.14 -4.45
N LEU A 293 -4.01 -23.84 -3.38
CA LEU A 293 -4.40 -23.50 -2.00
C LEU A 293 -3.78 -22.17 -1.54
N ILE A 294 -2.48 -21.95 -1.75
CA ILE A 294 -1.84 -20.69 -1.31
C ILE A 294 -2.28 -19.49 -2.15
N VAL A 295 -2.46 -19.66 -3.47
CA VAL A 295 -3.00 -18.61 -4.34
C VAL A 295 -4.45 -18.30 -3.98
N SER A 296 -5.29 -19.32 -3.77
CA SER A 296 -6.67 -19.13 -3.30
C SER A 296 -6.72 -18.45 -1.93
N PHE A 297 -5.80 -18.79 -1.01
CA PHE A 297 -5.71 -18.14 0.30
C PHE A 297 -5.36 -16.65 0.15
N ALA A 298 -4.29 -16.33 -0.60
CA ALA A 298 -3.86 -14.95 -0.84
C ALA A 298 -4.97 -14.11 -1.49
N TRP A 299 -5.59 -14.63 -2.55
CA TRP A 299 -6.65 -13.95 -3.30
C TRP A 299 -7.90 -13.62 -2.46
N ASN A 300 -8.15 -14.42 -1.43
CA ASN A 300 -9.35 -14.32 -0.61
C ASN A 300 -9.09 -13.75 0.80
N LEU A 301 -7.84 -13.59 1.24
CA LEU A 301 -7.50 -13.20 2.63
C LEU A 301 -8.17 -11.89 3.05
N SER A 302 -8.15 -10.91 2.15
CA SER A 302 -8.72 -9.57 2.37
C SER A 302 -10.22 -9.49 2.08
N ASN A 303 -10.77 -10.47 1.36
CA ASN A 303 -12.19 -10.51 1.04
C ASN A 303 -12.97 -10.97 2.28
N VAL A 304 -13.79 -10.08 2.84
CA VAL A 304 -14.50 -10.35 4.10
C VAL A 304 -15.47 -11.52 3.92
N GLY A 305 -15.60 -12.37 4.94
CA GLY A 305 -16.48 -13.52 4.87
C GLY A 305 -16.02 -14.61 3.89
N SER A 306 -14.84 -14.50 3.28
CA SER A 306 -14.25 -15.58 2.49
C SER A 306 -13.83 -16.76 3.35
N TRP A 307 -13.46 -17.89 2.72
CA TRP A 307 -12.88 -19.02 3.46
C TRP A 307 -11.52 -18.69 4.08
N ALA A 308 -10.69 -17.91 3.39
CA ALA A 308 -9.33 -17.57 3.82
C ALA A 308 -9.36 -16.57 4.98
N ASN A 309 -10.17 -15.51 4.84
CA ASN A 309 -10.44 -14.52 5.87
C ASN A 309 -10.95 -15.19 7.17
N ARG A 310 -11.99 -16.04 7.08
CA ARG A 310 -12.50 -16.80 8.26
C ARG A 310 -11.46 -17.72 8.91
N VAL A 311 -10.55 -18.32 8.13
CA VAL A 311 -9.46 -19.15 8.69
C VAL A 311 -8.41 -18.28 9.37
N ALA A 312 -8.05 -17.15 8.77
CA ALA A 312 -7.10 -16.20 9.34
C ALA A 312 -7.63 -15.61 10.66
N THR A 313 -8.87 -15.10 10.70
CA THR A 313 -9.51 -14.56 11.91
C THR A 313 -9.61 -15.61 13.03
N LYS A 314 -9.94 -16.88 12.70
CA LYS A 314 -9.92 -17.99 13.66
C LYS A 314 -8.54 -18.32 14.20
N LEU A 315 -7.48 -17.94 13.47
CA LEU A 315 -6.09 -18.02 13.89
C LEU A 315 -5.56 -16.66 14.39
N SER A 316 -6.45 -15.79 14.85
CA SER A 316 -6.17 -14.50 15.49
C SER A 316 -5.56 -13.43 14.59
N ASP A 317 -5.75 -13.52 13.28
CA ASP A 317 -5.49 -12.40 12.36
C ASP A 317 -6.43 -11.23 12.68
N PHE A 318 -5.87 -10.04 12.90
CA PHE A 318 -6.59 -8.81 13.18
C PHE A 318 -5.97 -7.67 12.36
N PRO A 319 -6.50 -7.35 11.16
CA PRO A 319 -5.89 -6.38 10.24
C PRO A 319 -5.71 -4.99 10.87
N ILE A 320 -4.55 -4.37 10.67
CA ILE A 320 -4.25 -3.03 11.19
C ILE A 320 -3.95 -2.05 10.03
N LEU A 321 -5.01 -1.58 9.35
CA LEU A 321 -4.91 -0.86 8.08
C LEU A 321 -4.60 0.65 8.19
N TRP A 322 -4.17 1.14 9.36
CA TRP A 322 -3.58 2.49 9.48
C TRP A 322 -2.05 2.55 9.27
N THR A 323 -1.33 1.46 9.53
CA THR A 323 0.12 1.36 9.33
C THR A 323 0.50 -0.08 8.99
N THR A 324 1.18 -0.29 7.87
CA THR A 324 1.66 -1.62 7.47
C THR A 324 2.67 -2.19 8.47
N ARG A 325 3.42 -1.31 9.15
CA ARG A 325 4.30 -1.67 10.27
C ARG A 325 3.54 -2.40 11.39
N ALA A 326 2.45 -1.83 11.92
CA ALA A 326 1.72 -2.45 13.01
C ALA A 326 1.04 -3.75 12.57
N ASP A 327 0.44 -3.80 11.37
CA ASP A 327 -0.15 -5.04 10.84
C ASP A 327 0.88 -6.17 10.73
N ALA A 328 2.10 -5.88 10.25
CA ALA A 328 3.18 -6.85 10.17
C ALA A 328 3.84 -7.17 11.52
N GLU A 329 3.91 -6.23 12.48
CA GLU A 329 4.36 -6.50 13.85
C GLU A 329 3.38 -7.37 14.64
N THR A 330 2.07 -7.29 14.35
CA THR A 330 1.01 -8.04 15.05
C THR A 330 0.67 -9.37 14.37
N ASN A 331 0.38 -9.36 13.06
CA ASN A 331 -0.08 -10.53 12.30
C ASN A 331 1.06 -11.26 11.58
N GLY A 332 2.25 -10.68 11.54
CA GLY A 332 3.43 -11.20 10.86
C GLY A 332 3.55 -10.70 9.42
N PRO A 333 4.77 -10.44 8.92
CA PRO A 333 4.98 -9.76 7.64
C PRO A 333 4.48 -10.58 6.43
N LEU A 334 4.45 -11.92 6.52
CA LEU A 334 3.89 -12.74 5.43
C LEU A 334 2.37 -12.57 5.32
N VAL A 335 1.64 -12.52 6.44
CA VAL A 335 0.18 -12.33 6.43
C VAL A 335 -0.15 -10.93 5.91
N SER A 336 0.54 -9.91 6.43
CA SER A 336 0.38 -8.52 5.98
C SER A 336 0.67 -8.35 4.47
N PHE A 337 1.77 -8.94 3.98
CA PHE A 337 2.11 -8.93 2.55
C PHE A 337 1.02 -9.60 1.69
N LEU A 338 0.51 -10.76 2.12
CA LEU A 338 -0.53 -11.47 1.38
C LEU A 338 -1.86 -10.69 1.38
N ARG A 339 -2.18 -9.98 2.48
CA ARG A 339 -3.38 -9.13 2.60
C ARG A 339 -3.38 -8.02 1.53
N LEU A 340 -2.25 -7.37 1.33
CA LEU A 340 -2.12 -6.30 0.33
C LEU A 340 -1.92 -6.82 -1.11
N SER A 341 -1.80 -8.14 -1.32
CA SER A 341 -1.45 -8.72 -2.62
C SER A 341 -2.62 -8.86 -3.60
N HIS A 342 -3.85 -8.96 -3.08
CA HIS A 342 -5.07 -8.91 -3.85
C HIS A 342 -6.19 -8.30 -3.00
N VAL A 343 -6.86 -7.29 -3.55
CA VAL A 343 -8.00 -6.60 -2.94
C VAL A 343 -9.09 -6.52 -3.99
N THR A 344 -10.30 -6.98 -3.65
CA THR A 344 -11.49 -6.68 -4.45
C THR A 344 -11.82 -5.19 -4.27
N ILE A 345 -11.67 -4.40 -5.33
CA ILE A 345 -11.86 -2.94 -5.28
C ILE A 345 -13.35 -2.59 -5.33
N MET A 346 -14.03 -3.07 -6.36
CA MET A 346 -15.42 -2.78 -6.68
C MET A 346 -15.91 -3.85 -7.66
N ASP A 347 -17.19 -4.22 -7.61
CA ASP A 347 -17.79 -5.07 -8.62
C ASP A 347 -17.96 -4.31 -9.93
N LYS A 348 -17.79 -5.00 -11.07
CA LYS A 348 -17.88 -4.37 -12.39
C LYS A 348 -19.34 -4.00 -12.71
N PRO A 349 -19.68 -2.71 -12.97
CA PRO A 349 -21.02 -2.34 -13.42
C PRO A 349 -21.35 -3.00 -14.77
N ASP A 350 -22.61 -3.38 -14.96
CA ASP A 350 -23.05 -4.13 -16.15
C ASP A 350 -22.85 -3.33 -17.44
N GLU A 351 -23.21 -2.03 -17.42
CA GLU A 351 -23.04 -1.14 -18.58
C GLU A 351 -21.58 -0.72 -18.83
N TYR A 352 -20.61 -1.09 -17.98
CA TYR A 352 -19.24 -0.60 -18.10
C TYR A 352 -18.53 -1.11 -19.38
N ASN A 353 -18.32 -0.17 -20.31
CA ASN A 353 -17.57 -0.30 -21.55
C ASN A 353 -17.16 1.11 -22.08
N GLN A 354 -16.28 1.17 -23.09
CA GLN A 354 -15.76 2.42 -23.64
C GLN A 354 -16.85 3.38 -24.15
N GLN A 355 -17.85 2.89 -24.90
CA GLN A 355 -18.91 3.72 -25.46
C GLN A 355 -19.78 4.36 -24.37
N THR A 356 -20.00 3.65 -23.25
CA THR A 356 -20.66 4.20 -22.06
C THR A 356 -19.85 5.36 -21.48
N MET A 357 -18.54 5.19 -21.29
CA MET A 357 -17.70 6.26 -20.71
C MET A 357 -17.58 7.47 -21.63
N GLU A 358 -17.47 7.27 -22.95
CA GLU A 358 -17.48 8.36 -23.95
C GLU A 358 -18.82 9.14 -23.94
N ARG A 359 -19.96 8.43 -23.77
CA ARG A 359 -21.28 9.03 -23.59
C ARG A 359 -21.35 9.87 -22.31
N LEU A 360 -20.83 9.38 -21.19
CA LEU A 360 -20.79 10.14 -19.93
C LEU A 360 -19.89 11.38 -20.05
N ALA A 361 -18.70 11.24 -20.65
CA ALA A 361 -17.82 12.38 -20.90
C ALA A 361 -18.51 13.45 -21.76
N ALA A 362 -19.30 13.06 -22.76
CA ALA A 362 -20.08 13.99 -23.57
C ALA A 362 -21.26 14.64 -22.80
N LYS A 363 -22.01 13.88 -21.99
CA LYS A 363 -23.10 14.35 -21.11
C LYS A 363 -22.59 15.47 -20.20
N TYR A 364 -21.55 15.19 -19.43
CA TYR A 364 -21.01 16.14 -18.46
C TYR A 364 -20.19 17.27 -19.08
N ARG A 365 -19.64 17.11 -20.29
CA ARG A 365 -19.08 18.23 -21.06
C ARG A 365 -20.14 19.27 -21.42
N GLY A 366 -21.36 18.85 -21.76
CA GLY A 366 -22.49 19.76 -21.98
C GLY A 366 -22.85 20.54 -20.71
N ILE A 367 -23.05 19.82 -19.61
CA ILE A 367 -23.41 20.41 -18.31
C ILE A 367 -22.32 21.38 -17.82
N ALA A 368 -21.03 21.02 -17.93
CA ALA A 368 -19.92 21.91 -17.59
C ALA A 368 -19.91 23.17 -18.46
N ALA A 369 -20.12 23.04 -19.78
CA ALA A 369 -20.19 24.19 -20.67
C ALA A 369 -21.33 25.16 -20.29
N ASP A 370 -22.51 24.63 -19.93
CA ASP A 370 -23.66 25.43 -19.49
C ASP A 370 -23.36 26.16 -18.17
N ILE A 371 -22.82 25.48 -17.16
CA ILE A 371 -22.37 26.10 -15.89
C ILE A 371 -21.34 27.21 -16.16
N ASN A 372 -20.34 26.92 -16.99
CA ASN A 372 -19.25 27.83 -17.34
C ASN A 372 -19.70 29.04 -18.18
N THR A 373 -20.96 29.11 -18.66
CA THR A 373 -21.50 30.35 -19.26
C THR A 373 -21.72 31.46 -18.23
N THR A 374 -21.87 31.11 -16.95
CA THR A 374 -22.17 32.05 -15.85
C THR A 374 -21.00 32.26 -14.89
N ARG A 375 -20.00 31.36 -14.92
CA ARG A 375 -18.84 31.34 -14.02
C ARG A 375 -17.57 31.82 -14.73
N ASN A 376 -16.97 32.89 -14.21
CA ASN A 376 -15.89 33.61 -14.88
C ASN A 376 -14.50 33.35 -14.29
N ARG A 377 -14.39 32.89 -13.04
CA ARG A 377 -13.09 32.60 -12.42
C ARG A 377 -12.54 31.24 -12.85
N ASN A 378 -11.22 31.08 -12.84
CA ASN A 378 -10.60 29.76 -12.82
C ASN A 378 -10.29 29.35 -11.38
N LEU A 379 -10.54 28.09 -11.04
CA LEU A 379 -10.24 27.53 -9.72
C LEU A 379 -8.75 27.70 -9.33
N THR A 380 -7.86 27.56 -10.31
CA THR A 380 -6.40 27.60 -10.15
C THR A 380 -5.81 29.01 -10.08
N ASP A 381 -6.61 30.06 -10.31
CA ASP A 381 -6.21 31.46 -10.07
C ASP A 381 -6.29 31.83 -8.57
N ASN A 382 -6.68 30.87 -7.73
CA ASN A 382 -6.72 30.96 -6.27
C ASN A 382 -5.75 29.94 -5.65
N THR A 383 -5.17 30.27 -4.49
CA THR A 383 -4.45 29.29 -3.66
C THR A 383 -5.44 28.58 -2.75
N VAL A 384 -5.64 27.27 -2.98
CA VAL A 384 -6.53 26.45 -2.16
C VAL A 384 -5.73 25.72 -1.09
N ILE A 385 -6.13 25.92 0.17
CA ILE A 385 -5.60 25.21 1.34
C ILE A 385 -6.68 24.26 1.83
N MET A 386 -6.47 22.96 1.70
CA MET A 386 -7.37 21.94 2.22
C MET A 386 -6.87 21.46 3.57
N VAL A 387 -7.57 21.85 4.64
CA VAL A 387 -7.27 21.54 6.03
C VAL A 387 -8.18 20.41 6.50
N LEU A 388 -7.60 19.22 6.64
CA LEU A 388 -8.15 18.17 7.47
C LEU A 388 -7.77 18.47 8.93
N SER A 389 -8.75 18.87 9.73
CA SER A 389 -8.61 19.11 11.15
C SER A 389 -8.90 17.82 11.92
N GLU A 390 -7.83 17.19 12.40
CA GLU A 390 -7.86 15.86 13.02
C GLU A 390 -8.89 15.77 14.16
N THR A 391 -9.80 14.81 14.06
CA THR A 391 -10.88 14.52 15.01
C THR A 391 -11.73 15.76 15.41
N PHE A 392 -11.86 16.78 14.55
CA PHE A 392 -12.60 18.00 14.89
C PHE A 392 -14.12 17.83 14.70
N SER A 393 -14.89 18.21 15.72
CA SER A 393 -16.36 18.26 15.72
C SER A 393 -16.85 19.08 16.91
N ASP A 394 -17.99 19.76 16.77
CA ASP A 394 -18.69 20.42 17.87
C ASP A 394 -19.19 19.41 18.92
N PRO A 395 -18.57 19.34 20.12
CA PRO A 395 -19.04 18.43 21.17
C PRO A 395 -20.40 18.84 21.75
N THR A 396 -20.87 20.07 21.54
CA THR A 396 -22.14 20.57 22.08
C THR A 396 -23.36 20.00 21.35
N ARG A 397 -23.19 19.45 20.14
CA ARG A 397 -24.25 18.70 19.44
C ARG A 397 -24.54 17.33 20.07
N ILE A 398 -23.62 16.78 20.87
CA ILE A 398 -23.74 15.41 21.37
C ILE A 398 -24.70 15.35 22.56
N PRO A 399 -25.80 14.57 22.49
CA PRO A 399 -26.79 14.55 23.56
C PRO A 399 -26.18 14.08 24.90
N GLY A 400 -26.36 14.87 25.95
CA GLY A 400 -25.79 14.59 27.27
C GLY A 400 -24.38 15.13 27.51
N VAL A 401 -23.81 15.88 26.56
CA VAL A 401 -22.68 16.80 26.82
C VAL A 401 -23.23 18.14 27.34
N SER A 402 -22.58 18.72 28.35
CA SER A 402 -22.92 20.02 28.91
C SER A 402 -21.63 20.72 29.36
N LEU A 403 -21.06 21.55 28.50
CA LEU A 403 -19.79 22.23 28.76
C LEU A 403 -20.02 23.56 29.51
N ALA A 404 -19.06 23.95 30.35
CA ALA A 404 -19.14 25.16 31.17
C ALA A 404 -19.18 26.45 30.32
N HIS A 405 -18.54 26.42 29.15
CA HIS A 405 -18.56 27.45 28.12
C HIS A 405 -18.47 26.78 26.73
N ASP A 406 -18.60 27.60 25.70
CA ASP A 406 -18.51 27.18 24.30
C ASP A 406 -17.05 26.92 23.89
N PRO A 407 -16.69 25.71 23.41
CA PRO A 407 -15.33 25.39 23.01
C PRO A 407 -14.98 25.81 21.58
N MET A 408 -15.92 26.26 20.75
CA MET A 408 -15.63 26.68 19.37
C MET A 408 -16.36 27.96 18.90
N PRO A 409 -16.27 29.06 19.67
CA PRO A 409 -16.98 30.29 19.36
C PRO A 409 -16.50 30.97 18.06
N ASN A 410 -15.21 30.87 17.72
CA ASN A 410 -14.65 31.55 16.54
C ASN A 410 -15.00 30.80 15.25
N ILE A 411 -14.83 29.48 15.20
CA ILE A 411 -15.20 28.64 14.06
C ILE A 411 -16.71 28.72 13.83
N ARG A 412 -17.53 28.64 14.88
CA ARG A 412 -18.99 28.82 14.71
C ARG A 412 -19.34 30.23 14.24
N ALA A 413 -18.58 31.27 14.59
CA ALA A 413 -18.76 32.60 14.03
C ALA A 413 -18.34 32.68 12.55
N ILE A 414 -17.24 32.05 12.16
CA ILE A 414 -16.76 31.95 10.77
C ILE A 414 -17.82 31.24 9.89
N GLU A 415 -18.35 30.11 10.34
CA GLU A 415 -19.38 29.33 9.65
C GLU A 415 -20.65 30.16 9.34
N ASN A 416 -21.03 31.08 10.22
CA ASN A 416 -22.17 31.99 10.00
C ASN A 416 -21.90 33.09 8.93
N THR A 417 -20.67 33.20 8.41
CA THR A 417 -20.27 34.25 7.45
C THR A 417 -19.84 33.72 6.08
N THR A 418 -19.69 32.41 5.92
CA THR A 418 -19.14 31.78 4.71
C THR A 418 -19.87 30.47 4.37
N THR A 419 -19.54 29.82 3.25
CA THR A 419 -20.16 28.52 2.90
C THR A 419 -19.77 27.48 3.97
N SER A 420 -20.74 26.80 4.57
CA SER A 420 -20.53 26.01 5.79
C SER A 420 -21.64 24.98 6.04
N GLY A 421 -21.39 24.05 6.96
CA GLY A 421 -22.41 23.16 7.51
C GLY A 421 -21.81 21.89 8.10
N LEU A 422 -22.50 20.77 7.90
CA LEU A 422 -22.10 19.46 8.42
C LEU A 422 -21.63 18.53 7.29
N ALA A 423 -20.48 17.89 7.51
CA ALA A 423 -19.92 16.89 6.62
C ALA A 423 -20.16 15.49 7.22
N LEU A 424 -20.77 14.60 6.43
CA LEU A 424 -20.95 13.22 6.82
C LEU A 424 -19.63 12.45 6.64
N SER A 425 -19.10 11.98 7.76
CA SER A 425 -17.90 11.16 7.82
C SER A 425 -18.17 9.71 7.42
N THR A 426 -17.14 9.05 6.90
CA THR A 426 -17.08 7.59 6.72
C THR A 426 -16.44 6.88 7.91
N GLY A 427 -16.34 7.53 9.07
CA GLY A 427 -15.83 6.90 10.28
C GLY A 427 -16.13 7.63 11.58
N TYR A 428 -15.85 6.92 12.69
CA TYR A 428 -16.05 7.34 14.07
C TYR A 428 -14.88 6.82 14.91
N GLY A 429 -14.11 7.72 15.53
CA GLY A 429 -12.88 7.39 16.26
C GLY A 429 -11.72 6.89 15.38
N GLY A 430 -11.77 7.13 14.08
CA GLY A 430 -10.76 6.73 13.11
C GLY A 430 -11.27 6.86 11.67
N GLY A 431 -10.36 6.81 10.70
CA GLY A 431 -10.70 6.73 9.26
C GLY A 431 -10.12 7.84 8.39
N THR A 432 -9.43 8.83 8.97
CA THR A 432 -8.73 9.97 8.35
C THR A 432 -8.35 9.82 6.87
N ALA A 433 -7.58 8.79 6.52
CA ALA A 433 -7.09 8.59 5.15
C ALA A 433 -8.16 8.29 4.10
N ASN A 434 -9.35 7.83 4.51
CA ASN A 434 -10.49 7.66 3.61
C ASN A 434 -11.20 8.99 3.34
N LEU A 435 -11.33 9.86 4.35
CA LEU A 435 -11.85 11.22 4.16
C LEU A 435 -10.90 12.03 3.27
N GLU A 436 -9.60 11.90 3.51
CA GLU A 436 -8.54 12.53 2.72
C GLU A 436 -8.52 12.00 1.27
N TYR A 437 -8.69 10.69 1.06
CA TYR A 437 -8.84 10.12 -0.28
C TYR A 437 -10.07 10.68 -1.00
N GLN A 438 -11.21 10.74 -0.31
CA GLN A 438 -12.45 11.29 -0.84
C GLN A 438 -12.28 12.78 -1.21
N SER A 439 -11.71 13.60 -0.33
CA SER A 439 -11.51 15.04 -0.57
C SER A 439 -10.52 15.35 -1.69
N LEU A 440 -9.48 14.52 -1.85
CA LEU A 440 -8.50 14.69 -2.93
C LEU A 440 -8.96 14.12 -4.28
N THR A 441 -9.84 13.11 -4.32
CA THR A 441 -10.21 12.43 -5.57
C THR A 441 -11.62 12.72 -6.07
N GLY A 442 -12.56 13.02 -5.18
CA GLY A 442 -14.00 13.04 -5.47
C GLY A 442 -14.65 11.64 -5.57
N LEU A 443 -13.95 10.57 -5.17
CA LEU A 443 -14.45 9.19 -5.22
C LEU A 443 -14.89 8.72 -3.83
N SER A 444 -16.15 8.32 -3.67
CA SER A 444 -16.73 7.95 -2.37
C SER A 444 -16.36 6.53 -1.94
N MET A 445 -16.05 6.34 -0.65
CA MET A 445 -15.83 5.00 -0.09
C MET A 445 -17.07 4.10 -0.17
N ALA A 446 -18.27 4.71 -0.18
CA ALA A 446 -19.54 4.01 -0.24
C ALA A 446 -19.73 3.15 -1.50
N SER A 447 -19.05 3.51 -2.60
CA SER A 447 -19.10 2.79 -3.87
C SER A 447 -18.05 1.68 -4.00
N PHE A 448 -17.14 1.52 -3.04
CA PHE A 448 -16.17 0.41 -3.04
C PHE A 448 -16.74 -0.86 -2.40
N ASN A 449 -16.09 -1.99 -2.66
CA ASN A 449 -16.39 -3.24 -1.96
C ASN A 449 -16.01 -3.11 -0.47
N PRO A 450 -16.83 -3.61 0.49
CA PRO A 450 -16.53 -3.55 1.93
C PRO A 450 -15.17 -4.17 2.35
N SER A 451 -14.56 -4.98 1.49
CA SER A 451 -13.20 -5.52 1.67
C SER A 451 -12.08 -4.47 1.52
N LEU A 452 -12.37 -3.32 0.91
CA LEU A 452 -11.51 -2.16 0.75
C LEU A 452 -11.83 -1.17 1.88
N ALA A 453 -11.35 -1.46 3.07
CA ALA A 453 -11.57 -0.63 4.25
C ALA A 453 -10.67 0.62 4.30
N THR A 454 -9.53 0.62 3.58
CA THR A 454 -8.63 1.78 3.52
C THR A 454 -8.05 1.96 2.12
N ALA A 455 -8.53 2.96 1.36
CA ALA A 455 -8.11 3.19 -0.03
C ALA A 455 -6.59 3.42 -0.17
N TYR A 456 -6.02 4.18 0.77
CA TYR A 456 -4.59 4.49 0.82
C TYR A 456 -3.67 3.27 1.05
N GLN A 457 -4.15 2.18 1.65
CA GLN A 457 -3.35 0.96 1.80
C GLN A 457 -3.64 -0.06 0.71
N GLN A 458 -4.89 -0.18 0.30
CA GLN A 458 -5.38 -1.32 -0.46
C GLN A 458 -5.51 -1.03 -1.97
N LEU A 459 -5.77 0.22 -2.35
CA LEU A 459 -6.02 0.66 -3.73
C LEU A 459 -4.86 1.50 -4.29
N THR A 460 -4.60 2.67 -3.69
CA THR A 460 -3.66 3.66 -4.24
C THR A 460 -2.25 3.10 -4.49
N PRO A 461 -1.64 2.27 -3.61
CA PRO A 461 -0.31 1.69 -3.85
C PRO A 461 -0.23 0.78 -5.09
N ASN A 462 -1.37 0.27 -5.58
CA ASN A 462 -1.44 -0.63 -6.73
C ASN A 462 -1.89 0.07 -8.04
N GLN A 463 -2.53 1.24 -7.98
CA GLN A 463 -2.93 2.02 -9.17
C GLN A 463 -1.71 2.54 -9.95
N LYS A 464 -1.78 2.53 -11.29
CA LYS A 464 -0.70 3.06 -12.16
C LYS A 464 -0.72 4.58 -12.29
N LYS A 465 -1.92 5.15 -12.32
CA LYS A 465 -2.23 6.58 -12.38
C LYS A 465 -3.44 6.80 -11.50
N VAL A 466 -3.49 7.95 -10.84
CA VAL A 466 -4.61 8.39 -10.01
C VAL A 466 -4.81 9.87 -10.30
N PHE A 467 -6.04 10.29 -10.57
CA PHE A 467 -6.39 11.71 -10.59
C PHE A 467 -6.67 12.18 -9.17
N THR A 468 -6.15 13.36 -8.83
CA THR A 468 -6.46 14.08 -7.60
C THR A 468 -6.51 15.58 -7.88
N PHE A 469 -7.40 16.32 -7.24
CA PHE A 469 -7.67 17.73 -7.56
C PHE A 469 -6.44 18.64 -7.40
N ASN A 470 -5.51 18.31 -6.50
CA ASN A 470 -4.25 19.04 -6.36
C ASN A 470 -3.43 19.10 -7.68
N GLN A 471 -3.61 18.12 -8.58
CA GLN A 471 -2.94 18.09 -9.87
C GLN A 471 -3.42 19.19 -10.83
N LEU A 472 -4.57 19.84 -10.56
CA LEU A 472 -5.06 20.96 -11.38
C LEU A 472 -4.16 22.19 -11.28
N TRP A 473 -3.45 22.37 -10.15
CA TRP A 473 -2.45 23.44 -9.98
C TRP A 473 -1.09 23.12 -10.62
N ASN A 474 -0.84 21.85 -10.98
CA ASN A 474 0.43 21.42 -11.56
C ASN A 474 0.48 21.75 -13.07
N SER A 475 1.58 22.34 -13.51
CA SER A 475 1.84 22.55 -14.94
C SER A 475 2.39 21.27 -15.60
N PRO A 476 2.26 21.09 -16.93
CA PRO A 476 2.82 19.92 -17.61
C PRO A 476 4.35 19.80 -17.43
N GLY A 477 4.77 18.85 -16.58
CA GLY A 477 6.17 18.62 -16.24
C GLY A 477 6.69 19.40 -15.02
N ASP A 478 5.85 20.17 -14.33
CA ASP A 478 6.20 20.91 -13.11
C ASP A 478 5.07 20.80 -12.07
N ASN A 479 5.36 20.13 -10.95
CA ASN A 479 4.41 19.92 -9.86
C ASN A 479 4.67 20.80 -8.61
N SER A 480 5.52 21.83 -8.73
CA SER A 480 5.93 22.69 -7.62
C SER A 480 4.79 23.45 -6.93
N ALA A 481 3.66 23.63 -7.60
CA ALA A 481 2.46 24.28 -7.06
C ALA A 481 1.66 23.41 -6.06
N SER A 482 1.90 22.11 -6.00
CA SER A 482 1.20 21.21 -5.08
C SER A 482 2.09 20.75 -3.92
N VAL A 483 1.70 21.07 -2.68
CA VAL A 483 2.45 20.76 -1.45
C VAL A 483 1.54 20.08 -0.42
N ALA A 484 2.08 19.14 0.35
CA ALA A 484 1.39 18.52 1.48
C ALA A 484 2.18 18.66 2.79
N ILE A 485 1.45 18.77 3.91
CA ILE A 485 1.98 18.99 5.25
C ILE A 485 1.20 18.09 6.23
N HIS A 486 1.92 17.33 7.04
CA HIS A 486 1.35 16.53 8.12
C HIS A 486 2.40 16.40 9.22
N PRO A 487 2.27 17.03 10.40
CA PRO A 487 3.28 17.02 11.45
C PRO A 487 3.26 15.70 12.24
N TYR A 488 3.47 14.60 11.52
CA TYR A 488 3.55 13.22 11.99
C TYR A 488 4.41 12.37 11.03
N SER A 489 4.45 11.06 11.24
CA SER A 489 5.24 10.14 10.42
C SER A 489 4.76 10.05 8.97
N HIS A 490 5.68 10.20 8.03
CA HIS A 490 5.43 10.12 6.58
C HIS A 490 4.89 8.75 6.10
N THR A 491 5.05 7.68 6.88
CA THR A 491 4.54 6.34 6.55
C THR A 491 3.15 6.03 7.09
N ALA A 492 2.56 6.92 7.90
CA ALA A 492 1.16 6.80 8.31
C ALA A 492 0.26 6.70 7.07
N TYR A 493 -0.62 5.68 7.04
CA TYR A 493 -1.45 5.33 5.88
C TYR A 493 -0.72 5.24 4.53
N LEU A 494 0.59 4.94 4.50
CA LEU A 494 1.42 4.98 3.29
C LEU A 494 1.42 6.34 2.55
N ARG A 495 1.14 7.47 3.22
CA ARG A 495 1.06 8.82 2.62
C ARG A 495 2.28 9.14 1.75
N ALA A 496 3.50 8.85 2.18
CA ALA A 496 4.72 9.07 1.38
C ALA A 496 4.78 8.30 0.05
N ASN A 497 4.09 7.17 -0.08
CA ASN A 497 3.98 6.43 -1.34
C ASN A 497 2.81 6.98 -2.19
N ASN A 498 1.69 7.33 -1.54
CA ASN A 498 0.49 7.81 -2.21
C ASN A 498 0.66 9.24 -2.76
N TYR A 499 1.28 10.15 -2.00
CA TYR A 499 1.50 11.54 -2.41
C TYR A 499 2.43 11.68 -3.61
N LYS A 500 3.36 10.73 -3.79
CA LYS A 500 4.18 10.63 -5.01
C LYS A 500 3.33 10.28 -6.24
N LYS A 501 2.26 9.49 -6.07
CA LYS A 501 1.29 9.18 -7.13
C LYS A 501 0.29 10.30 -7.39
N PHE A 502 -0.09 11.03 -6.33
CA PHE A 502 -0.91 12.24 -6.41
C PHE A 502 -0.11 13.48 -6.89
N GLN A 503 1.20 13.32 -7.12
CA GLN A 503 2.09 14.33 -7.68
C GLN A 503 2.27 15.58 -6.81
N PHE A 504 2.22 15.45 -5.47
CA PHE A 504 2.72 16.51 -4.59
C PHE A 504 4.24 16.67 -4.79
N SER A 505 4.73 17.90 -4.90
CA SER A 505 6.18 18.20 -5.04
C SER A 505 6.93 17.98 -3.74
N LYS A 506 6.32 18.33 -2.61
CA LYS A 506 6.88 18.20 -1.26
C LYS A 506 5.85 17.61 -0.32
N PHE A 507 6.33 16.82 0.63
CA PHE A 507 5.57 16.32 1.76
C PHE A 507 6.35 16.61 3.03
N TYR A 508 5.86 17.56 3.83
CA TYR A 508 6.48 18.04 5.06
C TYR A 508 5.98 17.24 6.26
N THR A 509 6.89 16.60 7.00
CA THR A 509 6.59 15.57 8.02
C THR A 509 7.59 15.60 9.18
N THR A 510 7.30 14.94 10.31
CA THR A 510 8.24 14.92 11.46
C THR A 510 9.46 14.02 11.24
N ASP A 511 9.42 13.17 10.22
CA ASP A 511 10.51 12.30 9.77
C ASP A 511 10.64 12.36 8.24
N GLY A 512 11.43 11.48 7.61
CA GLY A 512 11.58 11.47 6.15
C GLY A 512 12.50 12.57 5.60
N GLU A 513 12.16 13.11 4.43
CA GLU A 513 13.03 14.00 3.63
C GLU A 513 12.84 15.49 3.92
N ASN A 514 11.58 15.99 3.91
CA ASN A 514 11.28 17.39 4.23
C ASN A 514 10.84 17.49 5.70
N GLN A 515 11.80 17.40 6.61
CA GLN A 515 11.51 17.37 8.05
C GLN A 515 11.06 18.72 8.58
N ILE A 516 9.97 18.72 9.36
CA ILE A 516 9.49 19.86 10.14
C ILE A 516 9.51 19.52 11.62
N SER A 517 9.78 20.52 12.46
CA SER A 517 9.72 20.39 13.92
C SER A 517 8.51 21.18 14.41
N CYS A 518 7.56 20.49 15.05
CA CYS A 518 6.42 21.13 15.67
C CYS A 518 6.34 20.80 17.17
N PRO A 519 6.21 21.81 18.05
CA PRO A 519 5.96 21.58 19.46
C PRO A 519 4.54 21.06 19.68
N SER A 520 4.39 20.24 20.71
CA SER A 520 3.10 19.91 21.32
C SER A 520 2.70 20.96 22.35
N ILE A 521 1.46 20.88 22.83
CA ILE A 521 0.95 21.70 23.94
C ILE A 521 1.09 20.91 25.23
N ASP A 522 1.71 21.52 26.24
CA ASP A 522 1.90 20.98 27.59
C ASP A 522 2.44 19.53 27.59
N ASN A 523 1.64 18.56 28.07
CA ASN A 523 2.02 17.15 28.15
C ASN A 523 1.48 16.30 26.97
N SER A 524 0.89 16.92 25.94
CA SER A 524 0.46 16.20 24.74
C SER A 524 1.68 15.66 23.98
N THR A 525 1.51 14.50 23.35
CA THR A 525 2.52 13.90 22.47
C THR A 525 2.37 14.29 21.00
N TYR A 526 1.30 15.01 20.65
CA TYR A 526 0.97 15.38 19.28
C TYR A 526 1.32 16.84 18.98
N ALA A 527 1.74 17.11 17.75
CA ALA A 527 2.04 18.45 17.27
C ALA A 527 0.79 19.36 17.36
N SER A 528 1.01 20.60 17.81
CA SER A 528 -0.04 21.64 17.88
C SER A 528 -0.54 22.05 16.49
N ASP A 529 -1.83 22.36 16.41
CA ASP A 529 -2.46 22.90 15.20
C ASP A 529 -1.88 24.28 14.87
N GLN A 530 -1.52 25.10 15.88
CA GLN A 530 -0.80 26.36 15.71
C GLN A 530 0.48 26.18 14.86
N CYS A 531 1.27 25.14 15.14
CA CYS A 531 2.46 24.86 14.32
C CYS A 531 2.10 24.33 12.94
N ALA A 532 1.07 23.48 12.83
CA ALA A 532 0.59 22.96 11.55
C ALA A 532 0.16 24.11 10.61
N TYR A 533 -0.59 25.09 11.13
CA TYR A 533 -0.99 26.31 10.44
C TYR A 533 0.18 27.22 10.11
N GLN A 534 1.18 27.36 11.00
CA GLN A 534 2.38 28.14 10.70
C GLN A 534 3.16 27.56 9.52
N ASN A 535 3.31 26.23 9.44
CA ASN A 535 3.96 25.58 8.29
C ASN A 535 3.17 25.81 6.98
N ALA A 536 1.83 25.83 7.04
CA ALA A 536 0.99 26.15 5.88
C ALA A 536 1.12 27.63 5.46
N LEU A 537 1.15 28.55 6.41
CA LEU A 537 1.41 29.98 6.17
C LEU A 537 2.78 30.20 5.51
N ASP A 538 3.82 29.53 5.98
CA ASP A 538 5.17 29.65 5.44
C ASP A 538 5.23 29.14 3.99
N VAL A 539 4.59 28.00 3.68
CA VAL A 539 4.47 27.48 2.30
C VAL A 539 3.78 28.47 1.35
N VAL A 540 2.71 29.14 1.80
CA VAL A 540 1.94 30.13 1.00
C VAL A 540 2.67 31.48 0.86
N ARG A 541 3.44 31.87 1.88
CA ARG A 541 4.28 33.08 1.86
C ARG A 541 5.48 32.92 0.93
N ASP A 542 6.16 31.77 0.99
CA ASP A 542 7.32 31.44 0.15
C ASP A 542 6.93 31.11 -1.30
N GLY A 543 5.71 30.63 -1.54
CA GLY A 543 5.19 30.33 -2.87
C GLY A 543 5.01 31.58 -3.75
N SER A 544 5.63 31.60 -4.94
CA SER A 544 5.50 32.73 -5.89
C SER A 544 4.26 32.65 -6.79
N SER A 545 3.67 31.46 -6.95
CA SER A 545 2.46 31.20 -7.73
C SER A 545 1.24 30.93 -6.83
N THR A 546 0.07 30.72 -7.44
CA THR A 546 -1.02 30.01 -6.78
C THR A 546 -0.62 28.56 -6.50
N GLN A 547 -1.18 27.97 -5.44
CA GLN A 547 -0.81 26.65 -4.94
C GLN A 547 -2.02 25.82 -4.50
N PHE A 548 -1.85 24.50 -4.48
CA PHE A 548 -2.67 23.61 -3.67
C PHE A 548 -1.88 23.14 -2.46
N VAL A 549 -2.37 23.43 -1.25
CA VAL A 549 -1.75 23.03 0.01
C VAL A 549 -2.67 22.05 0.73
N GLN A 550 -2.25 20.80 0.86
CA GLN A 550 -2.91 19.82 1.73
C GLN A 550 -2.32 19.92 3.15
N LEU A 551 -3.14 20.15 4.16
CA LEU A 551 -2.76 20.11 5.57
C LEU A 551 -3.57 19.01 6.28
N ILE A 552 -2.91 18.17 7.06
CA ILE A 552 -3.54 17.19 7.96
C ILE A 552 -2.96 17.42 9.34
N THR A 553 -3.76 17.89 10.29
CA THR A 553 -3.30 18.18 11.65
C THR A 553 -3.16 16.90 12.50
N MET A 554 -2.88 17.04 13.80
CA MET A 554 -2.72 15.91 14.74
C MET A 554 -3.14 16.22 16.18
N GLN A 555 -3.37 17.49 16.56
CA GLN A 555 -3.45 17.92 17.96
C GLN A 555 -4.51 17.15 18.77
N ASN A 556 -5.67 16.93 18.17
CA ASN A 556 -6.82 16.28 18.81
C ASN A 556 -6.90 14.78 18.52
N HIS A 557 -5.81 14.13 18.08
CA HIS A 557 -5.76 12.68 17.90
C HIS A 557 -5.81 11.96 19.27
N MET A 558 -6.53 10.84 19.35
CA MET A 558 -6.64 9.99 20.55
C MET A 558 -5.28 9.41 20.99
N PRO A 559 -5.07 9.01 22.27
CA PRO A 559 -6.02 8.95 23.39
C PRO A 559 -6.22 10.31 24.07
N TYR A 560 -7.37 10.55 24.72
CA TYR A 560 -7.58 11.79 25.48
C TYR A 560 -7.33 11.54 26.98
N ALA A 561 -6.24 12.12 27.49
CA ALA A 561 -5.84 12.10 28.89
C ALA A 561 -5.51 13.53 29.36
N ASN A 562 -5.36 13.74 30.66
CA ASN A 562 -5.12 15.07 31.25
C ASN A 562 -3.76 15.68 30.83
N TRP A 563 -3.70 16.23 29.61
CA TRP A 563 -2.50 16.75 28.97
C TRP A 563 -2.31 18.24 29.18
N TYR A 564 -3.40 18.99 29.03
CA TYR A 564 -3.43 20.44 28.98
C TYR A 564 -3.47 21.02 30.40
N ASN A 565 -2.57 21.97 30.66
CA ASN A 565 -2.58 22.76 31.88
C ASN A 565 -3.83 23.65 31.90
N ASP A 566 -4.28 24.00 33.10
CA ASP A 566 -5.40 24.92 33.34
C ASP A 566 -6.69 24.62 32.55
N ASN A 567 -6.96 23.34 32.26
CA ASN A 567 -8.18 22.89 31.57
C ASN A 567 -9.45 23.16 32.41
N GLU A 568 -10.12 24.28 32.15
CA GLU A 568 -11.34 24.69 32.85
C GLU A 568 -12.54 23.75 32.61
N PHE A 569 -12.63 23.03 31.49
CA PHE A 569 -13.66 22.00 31.29
C PHE A 569 -13.52 20.85 32.30
N ALA A 570 -12.29 20.53 32.72
CA ALA A 570 -12.01 19.52 33.74
C ALA A 570 -12.13 20.06 35.18
N GLN A 571 -12.06 21.38 35.35
CA GLN A 571 -12.13 22.07 36.65
C GLN A 571 -13.52 22.63 36.98
N ALA A 572 -14.49 22.51 36.06
CA ALA A 572 -15.84 23.01 36.22
C ALA A 572 -16.58 22.37 37.41
N GLU A 573 -17.45 23.14 38.08
CA GLU A 573 -18.27 22.63 39.20
C GLU A 573 -19.29 21.56 38.77
N VAL A 574 -19.72 21.62 37.51
CA VAL A 574 -20.59 20.62 36.86
C VAL A 574 -19.74 19.87 35.84
N PRO A 575 -19.78 18.51 35.82
CA PRO A 575 -19.01 17.74 34.84
C PRO A 575 -19.49 18.01 33.41
N ALA A 576 -18.55 17.95 32.46
CA ALA A 576 -18.79 18.05 31.03
C ALA A 576 -19.82 17.02 30.52
N SER A 577 -19.99 15.89 31.22
CA SER A 577 -21.08 14.94 31.01
C SER A 577 -21.27 13.99 32.20
N ASP A 578 -22.52 13.71 32.58
CA ASP A 578 -22.90 12.59 33.45
C ASP A 578 -23.07 11.25 32.67
N ARG A 579 -23.00 11.30 31.34
CA ARG A 579 -23.21 10.16 30.41
C ARG A 579 -21.89 9.53 29.96
N TYR A 580 -20.87 10.35 29.69
CA TYR A 580 -19.58 9.93 29.13
C TYR A 580 -18.44 10.05 30.15
N ASN A 581 -17.23 9.62 29.78
CA ASN A 581 -16.05 9.83 30.63
C ASN A 581 -15.68 11.33 30.66
N ASN A 582 -15.87 11.97 31.82
CA ASN A 582 -15.64 13.39 32.00
C ASN A 582 -14.20 13.82 31.66
N ASP A 583 -13.17 13.11 32.12
CA ASP A 583 -11.77 13.51 31.95
C ASP A 583 -11.36 13.45 30.47
N THR A 584 -11.79 12.40 29.76
CA THR A 584 -11.61 12.22 28.31
C THR A 584 -12.34 13.31 27.53
N LEU A 585 -13.59 13.61 27.89
CA LEU A 585 -14.41 14.64 27.23
C LEU A 585 -13.89 16.05 27.47
N ALA A 586 -13.52 16.39 28.70
CA ALA A 586 -12.96 17.69 29.06
C ALA A 586 -11.59 17.92 28.40
N THR A 587 -10.78 16.87 28.25
CA THR A 587 -9.54 16.95 27.46
C THR A 587 -9.85 17.25 25.99
N TYR A 588 -10.83 16.55 25.41
CA TYR A 588 -11.23 16.78 24.01
C TYR A 588 -11.77 18.20 23.79
N ALA A 589 -12.68 18.68 24.64
CA ALA A 589 -13.23 20.03 24.57
C ALA A 589 -12.14 21.11 24.64
N LYS A 590 -11.12 20.93 25.49
CA LYS A 590 -9.97 21.85 25.55
C LYS A 590 -9.09 21.81 24.29
N GLY A 591 -8.96 20.64 23.66
CA GLY A 591 -8.29 20.51 22.35
C GLY A 591 -9.04 21.26 21.24
N VAL A 592 -10.38 21.16 21.22
CA VAL A 592 -11.27 21.90 20.32
C VAL A 592 -11.11 23.42 20.52
N GLU A 593 -11.04 23.92 21.75
CA GLU A 593 -10.83 25.35 22.04
C GLU A 593 -9.47 25.88 21.56
N TYR A 594 -8.41 25.08 21.67
CA TYR A 594 -7.12 25.41 21.08
C TYR A 594 -7.21 25.47 19.54
N THR A 595 -7.81 24.47 18.89
CA THR A 595 -8.01 24.46 17.44
C THR A 595 -8.86 25.65 16.97
N ASP A 596 -9.92 26.02 17.69
CA ASP A 596 -10.77 27.18 17.42
C ASP A 596 -9.98 28.49 17.40
N THR A 597 -9.22 28.73 18.47
CA THR A 597 -8.36 29.93 18.61
C THR A 597 -7.31 29.98 17.51
N PHE A 598 -6.60 28.88 17.26
CA PHE A 598 -5.54 28.84 16.24
C PHE A 598 -6.07 28.91 14.81
N THR A 599 -7.30 28.45 14.56
CA THR A 599 -7.96 28.59 13.25
C THR A 599 -8.29 30.06 12.98
N ALA A 600 -8.81 30.79 13.97
CA ALA A 600 -9.05 32.23 13.84
C ALA A 600 -7.75 33.00 13.52
N ASP A 601 -6.69 32.79 14.31
CA ASP A 601 -5.36 33.38 14.09
C ASP A 601 -4.77 33.02 12.71
N PHE A 602 -5.02 31.80 12.23
CA PHE A 602 -4.58 31.34 10.90
C PHE A 602 -5.31 32.08 9.78
N LEU A 603 -6.64 32.17 9.84
CA LEU A 603 -7.42 32.89 8.82
C LEU A 603 -7.10 34.39 8.81
N ASP A 604 -6.92 35.03 9.96
CA ASP A 604 -6.50 36.43 10.04
C ASP A 604 -5.12 36.66 9.40
N GLN A 605 -4.18 35.73 9.60
CA GLN A 605 -2.87 35.79 8.94
C GLN A 605 -2.92 35.52 7.43
N LEU A 606 -3.84 34.68 6.94
CA LEU A 606 -4.09 34.52 5.50
C LEU A 606 -4.79 35.75 4.90
N ASN A 607 -5.62 36.42 5.71
CA ASN A 607 -6.32 37.63 5.32
C ASN A 607 -5.38 38.84 5.14
N SER A 608 -4.20 38.82 5.77
CA SER A 608 -3.16 39.83 5.55
C SER A 608 -2.31 39.60 4.29
N ILE A 609 -2.52 38.52 3.54
CA ILE A 609 -1.75 38.19 2.33
C ILE A 609 -2.48 38.72 1.09
N ASP A 610 -1.81 39.58 0.32
CA ASP A 610 -2.31 40.18 -0.93
C ASP A 610 -2.26 39.21 -2.12
N LYS A 611 -2.85 38.03 -1.95
CA LYS A 611 -3.04 36.98 -2.97
C LYS A 611 -4.38 36.29 -2.73
N PRO A 612 -5.17 35.94 -3.76
CA PRO A 612 -6.40 35.17 -3.58
C PRO A 612 -6.13 33.80 -2.93
N ILE A 613 -6.69 33.59 -1.74
CA ILE A 613 -6.58 32.35 -0.95
C ILE A 613 -7.98 31.89 -0.53
N THR A 614 -8.20 30.58 -0.57
CA THR A 614 -9.40 29.89 -0.11
C THR A 614 -9.01 28.72 0.79
N VAL A 615 -9.65 28.60 1.94
CA VAL A 615 -9.46 27.51 2.90
C VAL A 615 -10.68 26.61 2.87
N ILE A 616 -10.47 25.32 2.63
CA ILE A 616 -11.45 24.25 2.84
C ILE A 616 -11.09 23.61 4.18
N PHE A 617 -11.80 23.96 5.25
CA PHE A 617 -11.61 23.37 6.57
C PHE A 617 -12.68 22.30 6.79
N TYR A 618 -12.28 21.12 7.28
CA TYR A 618 -13.22 20.10 7.71
C TYR A 618 -12.66 19.23 8.85
N GLY A 619 -13.52 18.81 9.76
CA GLY A 619 -13.25 17.69 10.65
C GLY A 619 -13.39 16.35 9.92
N ASP A 620 -12.48 15.40 10.14
CA ASP A 620 -12.53 14.10 9.46
C ASP A 620 -13.47 13.09 10.13
N HIS A 621 -13.47 12.98 11.45
CA HIS A 621 -14.43 12.16 12.19
C HIS A 621 -14.61 12.65 13.63
N LEU A 622 -15.66 12.17 14.31
CA LEU A 622 -15.82 12.39 15.74
C LEU A 622 -14.86 11.52 16.57
N PRO A 623 -14.51 11.92 17.80
CA PRO A 623 -13.72 11.10 18.72
C PRO A 623 -14.50 9.87 19.18
N GLY A 624 -13.84 8.71 19.23
CA GLY A 624 -14.42 7.43 19.68
C GLY A 624 -14.71 7.32 21.18
N ILE A 625 -15.14 8.42 21.81
CA ILE A 625 -15.21 8.61 23.27
C ILE A 625 -16.64 8.62 23.82
N TYR A 626 -17.65 8.77 22.96
CA TYR A 626 -19.05 8.93 23.35
C TYR A 626 -19.74 7.60 23.69
N ASN A 627 -19.03 6.72 24.42
CA ASN A 627 -19.56 5.46 24.94
C ASN A 627 -20.18 5.70 26.34
N PRO A 628 -21.46 5.41 26.57
CA PRO A 628 -22.15 5.61 27.84
C PRO A 628 -21.54 4.82 29.00
N VAL A 629 -21.17 5.50 30.09
CA VAL A 629 -20.53 4.86 31.26
C VAL A 629 -21.53 4.12 32.15
N ASN A 630 -22.82 4.49 32.08
CA ASN A 630 -23.88 4.02 32.98
C ASN A 630 -24.97 3.18 32.29
N GLY A 631 -24.75 2.72 31.04
CA GLY A 631 -25.73 1.91 30.30
C GLY A 631 -27.02 2.66 29.94
N SER A 632 -26.95 3.99 29.85
CA SER A 632 -27.96 4.78 29.14
C SER A 632 -27.91 4.46 27.64
N GLU A 633 -28.89 4.97 26.89
CA GLU A 633 -28.96 4.85 25.44
C GLU A 633 -27.64 5.29 24.76
N GLU A 634 -27.36 4.79 23.57
CA GLU A 634 -26.25 5.26 22.73
C GLU A 634 -26.64 6.56 22.00
N PRO A 635 -25.69 7.38 21.51
CA PRO A 635 -26.01 8.48 20.60
C PRO A 635 -26.57 7.95 19.27
N ASP A 636 -27.32 8.79 18.57
CA ASP A 636 -27.77 8.46 17.21
C ASP A 636 -26.54 8.31 16.28
N PRO A 637 -26.43 7.20 15.50
CA PRO A 637 -25.27 6.99 14.63
C PRO A 637 -25.04 8.09 13.60
N LEU A 638 -26.08 8.80 13.14
CA LEU A 638 -25.89 9.95 12.25
C LEU A 638 -25.14 11.09 12.96
N THR A 639 -25.58 11.49 14.15
CA THR A 639 -24.88 12.50 14.96
C THR A 639 -23.43 12.12 15.27
N LEU A 640 -23.11 10.81 15.38
CA LEU A 640 -21.73 10.33 15.56
C LEU A 640 -20.84 10.45 14.32
N HIS A 641 -21.39 10.81 13.16
CA HIS A 641 -20.68 10.97 11.89
C HIS A 641 -20.79 12.38 11.30
N GLU A 642 -21.41 13.35 11.98
CA GLU A 642 -21.58 14.74 11.52
C GLU A 642 -20.45 15.65 12.03
N THR A 643 -19.38 15.79 11.24
CA THR A 643 -18.30 16.76 11.50
C THR A 643 -18.62 18.14 10.92
N ASP A 644 -17.90 19.16 11.39
CA ASP A 644 -18.05 20.54 10.94
C ASP A 644 -17.17 20.82 9.71
N TYR A 645 -17.65 21.67 8.80
CA TYR A 645 -16.83 22.19 7.70
C TYR A 645 -17.19 23.63 7.32
N PHE A 646 -16.21 24.32 6.76
CA PHE A 646 -16.42 25.59 6.08
C PHE A 646 -15.46 25.77 4.89
N ILE A 647 -15.91 26.56 3.92
CA ILE A 647 -15.10 27.05 2.80
C ILE A 647 -15.04 28.57 2.96
N TRP A 648 -13.85 29.10 3.24
CA TRP A 648 -13.60 30.52 3.53
C TRP A 648 -12.64 31.11 2.50
N SER A 649 -12.89 32.35 2.06
CA SER A 649 -12.01 33.08 1.16
C SER A 649 -11.48 34.36 1.81
N ASN A 650 -10.23 34.72 1.52
CA ASN A 650 -9.62 35.94 2.05
C ASN A 650 -10.05 37.23 1.33
N ALA A 651 -9.75 38.40 1.91
CA ALA A 651 -10.10 39.70 1.33
C ALA A 651 -9.58 39.92 -0.10
N ALA A 652 -8.40 39.39 -0.45
CA ALA A 652 -7.85 39.47 -1.81
C ALA A 652 -8.71 38.70 -2.84
N THR A 653 -9.34 37.58 -2.44
CA THR A 653 -10.30 36.84 -3.28
C THR A 653 -11.59 37.63 -3.53
N TYR A 654 -12.10 38.36 -2.53
CA TYR A 654 -13.23 39.28 -2.69
C TYR A 654 -12.88 40.57 -3.46
N ALA A 655 -11.62 40.99 -3.42
CA ALA A 655 -11.13 42.18 -4.12
C ALA A 655 -10.91 41.95 -5.63
N SER A 656 -10.62 40.71 -6.05
CA SER A 656 -10.43 40.40 -7.47
C SER A 656 -11.75 40.43 -8.25
N GLU A 657 -12.80 39.79 -7.72
CA GLU A 657 -14.20 39.89 -8.19
C GLU A 657 -15.15 39.66 -6.99
N PRO A 658 -16.45 39.98 -7.09
CA PRO A 658 -17.45 39.52 -6.11
C PRO A 658 -17.55 37.98 -6.06
N LEU A 659 -17.84 37.42 -4.88
CA LEU A 659 -18.17 36.00 -4.73
C LEU A 659 -19.69 35.78 -4.77
N PRO A 660 -20.16 34.57 -5.15
CA PRO A 660 -21.52 34.12 -4.89
C PRO A 660 -21.94 34.27 -3.42
N ALA A 661 -23.25 34.22 -3.17
CA ALA A 661 -23.76 34.23 -1.80
C ALA A 661 -23.32 32.95 -1.06
N ALA A 662 -22.79 33.12 0.16
CA ALA A 662 -22.46 32.03 1.05
C ALA A 662 -23.68 31.14 1.33
N GLN A 663 -23.48 29.82 1.30
CA GLN A 663 -24.50 28.84 1.65
C GLN A 663 -24.18 28.21 3.01
N THR A 664 -24.90 28.62 4.06
CA THR A 664 -24.70 28.15 5.43
C THR A 664 -25.61 26.97 5.77
N GLY A 665 -25.14 26.06 6.63
CA GLY A 665 -25.94 24.92 7.11
C GLY A 665 -26.22 23.84 6.05
N GLN A 666 -25.36 23.73 5.04
CA GLN A 666 -25.50 22.70 3.98
C GLN A 666 -24.90 21.37 4.44
N PHE A 667 -25.60 20.27 4.20
CA PHE A 667 -25.03 18.93 4.37
C PHE A 667 -24.09 18.60 3.20
N THR A 668 -22.97 17.94 3.50
CA THR A 668 -22.00 17.49 2.49
C THR A 668 -21.39 16.15 2.88
N SER A 669 -20.54 15.59 2.02
CA SER A 669 -19.58 14.54 2.36
C SER A 669 -18.25 14.83 1.68
N SER A 670 -17.16 14.31 2.23
CA SER A 670 -15.79 14.75 1.86
C SER A 670 -15.45 14.69 0.35
N ASN A 671 -16.11 13.81 -0.41
CA ASN A 671 -15.99 13.72 -1.87
C ASN A 671 -16.52 14.94 -2.66
N TYR A 672 -17.32 15.82 -2.05
CA TYR A 672 -17.89 17.00 -2.72
C TYR A 672 -17.14 18.32 -2.45
N PHE A 673 -16.20 18.37 -1.51
CA PHE A 673 -15.57 19.63 -1.10
C PHE A 673 -14.98 20.45 -2.26
N MET A 674 -14.39 19.82 -3.27
CA MET A 674 -13.84 20.57 -4.43
C MET A 674 -14.93 21.13 -5.35
N ALA A 675 -16.07 20.44 -5.48
CA ALA A 675 -17.24 20.91 -6.22
C ALA A 675 -17.89 22.09 -5.49
N GLN A 676 -18.11 21.97 -4.17
CA GLN A 676 -18.59 23.10 -3.35
C GLN A 676 -17.60 24.28 -3.36
N THR A 677 -16.30 24.03 -3.57
CA THR A 677 -15.29 25.09 -3.73
C THR A 677 -15.42 25.82 -5.07
N THR A 678 -15.74 25.11 -6.17
CA THR A 678 -16.05 25.78 -7.44
C THR A 678 -17.34 26.59 -7.38
N GLU A 679 -18.34 26.13 -6.64
CA GLU A 679 -19.55 26.91 -6.34
C GLU A 679 -19.25 28.15 -5.48
N HIS A 680 -18.56 27.97 -4.35
CA HIS A 680 -18.18 29.06 -3.44
C HIS A 680 -17.39 30.17 -4.15
N LEU A 681 -16.50 29.80 -5.08
CA LEU A 681 -15.71 30.76 -5.85
C LEU A 681 -16.46 31.36 -7.06
N GLY A 682 -17.57 30.77 -7.49
CA GLY A 682 -18.12 31.06 -8.82
C GLY A 682 -17.12 30.71 -9.93
N ALA A 683 -16.34 29.65 -9.72
CA ALA A 683 -15.28 29.20 -10.59
C ALA A 683 -15.75 28.13 -11.58
N ARG A 684 -15.11 28.13 -12.74
CA ARG A 684 -15.37 27.17 -13.81
C ARG A 684 -15.07 25.74 -13.39
N VAL A 685 -15.87 24.83 -13.92
CA VAL A 685 -15.82 23.40 -13.65
C VAL A 685 -15.28 22.61 -14.84
N SER A 686 -14.59 21.51 -14.54
CA SER A 686 -14.38 20.42 -15.48
C SER A 686 -15.68 19.61 -15.63
N PRO A 687 -15.83 18.76 -16.66
CA PRO A 687 -16.92 17.78 -16.72
C PRO A 687 -17.06 16.94 -15.44
N TYR A 688 -15.94 16.56 -14.80
CA TYR A 688 -15.97 15.82 -13.54
C TYR A 688 -16.47 16.65 -12.35
N LEU A 689 -16.08 17.92 -12.23
CA LEU A 689 -16.60 18.81 -11.18
C LEU A 689 -18.08 19.12 -11.41
N ALA A 690 -18.51 19.32 -12.66
CA ALA A 690 -19.92 19.48 -13.01
C ALA A 690 -20.76 18.23 -12.66
N PHE A 691 -20.21 17.02 -12.84
CA PHE A 691 -20.82 15.79 -12.35
C PHE A 691 -20.95 15.76 -10.82
N LEU A 692 -19.91 16.19 -10.09
CA LEU A 692 -19.93 16.21 -8.63
C LEU A 692 -20.88 17.26 -8.06
N GLU A 693 -21.04 18.43 -8.70
CA GLU A 693 -22.07 19.42 -8.33
C GLU A 693 -23.49 18.86 -8.53
N GLN A 694 -23.77 18.21 -9.67
CA GLN A 694 -25.05 17.52 -9.91
C GLN A 694 -25.31 16.39 -8.90
N MET A 695 -24.26 15.65 -8.51
CA MET A 695 -24.35 14.64 -7.46
C MET A 695 -24.65 15.26 -6.08
N HIS A 696 -24.03 16.38 -5.74
CA HIS A 696 -24.23 17.06 -4.45
C HIS A 696 -25.65 17.66 -4.36
N GLU A 697 -26.17 18.26 -5.42
CA GLU A 697 -27.56 18.74 -5.49
C GLU A 697 -28.57 17.59 -5.32
N ALA A 698 -28.32 16.43 -5.92
CA ALA A 698 -29.23 15.28 -5.88
C ALA A 698 -29.07 14.39 -4.63
N VAL A 699 -27.88 14.34 -4.04
CA VAL A 699 -27.49 13.58 -2.84
C VAL A 699 -26.49 14.40 -2.03
N PRO A 700 -26.96 15.31 -1.16
CA PRO A 700 -26.13 16.19 -0.34
C PRO A 700 -24.99 15.50 0.40
N ALA A 701 -25.21 14.30 0.95
CA ALA A 701 -24.12 13.53 1.56
C ALA A 701 -24.23 12.05 1.26
N ILE A 702 -23.07 11.40 1.04
CA ILE A 702 -22.92 9.97 0.82
C ILE A 702 -21.83 9.40 1.73
N SER A 703 -22.15 8.31 2.44
CA SER A 703 -21.20 7.60 3.29
C SER A 703 -21.39 6.09 3.22
N VAL A 704 -20.40 5.36 3.73
CA VAL A 704 -20.52 3.94 4.07
C VAL A 704 -21.64 3.73 5.11
N PRO A 705 -22.14 2.51 5.34
CA PRO A 705 -23.08 2.26 6.44
C PRO A 705 -22.55 2.82 7.77
N MET A 706 -23.35 3.60 8.51
CA MET A 706 -22.92 4.25 9.77
C MET A 706 -22.54 3.27 10.90
N ASN A 707 -22.86 1.99 10.76
CA ASN A 707 -22.41 0.92 11.66
C ASN A 707 -21.05 0.31 11.25
N ALA A 708 -20.42 0.79 10.17
CA ALA A 708 -19.11 0.34 9.74
C ALA A 708 -18.00 0.79 10.70
N ILE A 709 -17.09 -0.12 11.03
CA ILE A 709 -15.94 0.18 11.90
C ILE A 709 -14.81 0.72 11.03
N PRO A 710 -14.23 1.90 11.32
CA PRO A 710 -13.20 2.50 10.46
C PRO A 710 -11.97 1.60 10.29
N ASN A 711 -11.45 1.54 9.06
CA ASN A 711 -10.32 0.70 8.67
C ASN A 711 -10.50 -0.82 8.94
N VAL A 712 -11.71 -1.27 9.25
CA VAL A 712 -12.06 -2.68 9.47
C VAL A 712 -13.09 -3.12 8.44
N ALA A 713 -12.74 -4.15 7.69
CA ALA A 713 -13.60 -4.69 6.64
C ALA A 713 -14.67 -5.64 7.25
N THR A 714 -15.95 -5.33 7.08
CA THR A 714 -17.10 -6.08 7.63
C THR A 714 -17.95 -6.70 6.52
N ALA A 715 -18.68 -7.79 6.85
CA ALA A 715 -19.47 -8.59 5.90
C ALA A 715 -20.97 -8.59 6.26
N ASP A 716 -21.46 -7.54 6.91
CA ASP A 716 -22.85 -7.49 7.38
C ASP A 716 -23.84 -7.25 6.23
N ASP A 717 -25.03 -7.80 6.35
CA ASP A 717 -26.06 -7.79 5.29
C ASP A 717 -26.83 -6.45 5.23
N SER A 718 -26.51 -5.48 6.12
CA SER A 718 -27.06 -4.11 6.14
C SER A 718 -26.33 -3.12 5.19
N ASN A 719 -25.49 -3.64 4.30
CA ASN A 719 -24.40 -2.94 3.58
C ASN A 719 -24.81 -1.89 2.52
N SER A 720 -25.97 -1.26 2.62
CA SER A 720 -26.36 -0.14 1.77
C SER A 720 -25.65 1.15 2.20
N PRO A 721 -25.05 1.93 1.28
CA PRO A 721 -24.62 3.30 1.55
C PRO A 721 -25.68 4.13 2.27
N THR A 722 -25.21 5.03 3.14
CA THR A 722 -26.09 6.04 3.74
C THR A 722 -26.07 7.29 2.87
N TYR A 723 -27.27 7.75 2.50
CA TYR A 723 -27.50 8.98 1.73
C TYR A 723 -28.31 9.94 2.58
N LEU A 724 -28.01 11.24 2.55
CA LEU A 724 -28.82 12.26 3.21
C LEU A 724 -29.66 13.04 2.21
N ASN A 725 -30.86 13.42 2.64
CA ASN A 725 -31.68 14.45 2.01
C ASN A 725 -31.14 15.86 2.34
N ALA A 726 -31.65 16.88 1.65
CA ALA A 726 -31.26 18.28 1.88
C ALA A 726 -31.64 18.84 3.27
N ASP A 727 -32.52 18.16 4.01
CA ASP A 727 -32.89 18.49 5.39
C ASP A 727 -32.04 17.74 6.45
N GLY A 728 -31.04 16.96 6.02
CA GLY A 728 -30.17 16.15 6.88
C GLY A 728 -30.73 14.77 7.25
N THR A 729 -31.97 14.45 6.88
CA THR A 729 -32.54 13.12 7.16
C THR A 729 -31.94 12.04 6.27
N ILE A 730 -31.80 10.81 6.79
CA ILE A 730 -31.38 9.66 5.98
C ILE A 730 -32.46 9.34 4.94
N ALA A 731 -32.09 9.40 3.66
CA ALA A 731 -32.97 9.07 2.56
C ALA A 731 -33.29 7.57 2.53
N SER A 732 -34.56 7.19 2.45
CA SER A 732 -34.91 5.78 2.30
C SER A 732 -34.77 5.32 0.84
N ALA A 733 -34.44 4.05 0.64
CA ALA A 733 -34.20 3.49 -0.70
C ALA A 733 -35.41 3.53 -1.65
N GLY A 734 -36.61 3.84 -1.16
CA GLY A 734 -37.84 4.02 -1.96
C GLY A 734 -38.18 5.47 -2.28
N GLU A 735 -37.41 6.45 -1.79
CA GLU A 735 -37.68 7.89 -1.95
C GLU A 735 -36.74 8.57 -2.96
N LEU A 736 -35.64 7.92 -3.35
CA LEU A 736 -34.72 8.43 -4.37
C LEU A 736 -35.41 8.54 -5.74
N SER A 737 -35.27 9.69 -6.39
CA SER A 737 -35.86 9.91 -7.72
C SER A 737 -35.14 9.11 -8.81
N ASP A 738 -35.81 8.83 -9.93
CA ASP A 738 -35.20 8.16 -11.10
C ASP A 738 -33.92 8.88 -11.58
N GLY A 739 -33.89 10.21 -11.51
CA GLY A 739 -32.71 11.01 -11.86
C GLY A 739 -31.58 10.88 -10.84
N THR A 740 -31.91 10.78 -9.55
CA THR A 740 -30.94 10.49 -8.47
C THR A 740 -30.33 9.10 -8.64
N LEU A 741 -31.14 8.11 -9.05
CA LEU A 741 -30.69 6.74 -9.33
C LEU A 741 -29.80 6.67 -10.58
N GLU A 742 -30.11 7.43 -11.64
CA GLU A 742 -29.22 7.57 -12.82
C GLU A 742 -27.88 8.18 -12.42
N LEU A 743 -27.88 9.26 -11.63
CA LEU A 743 -26.67 9.91 -11.13
C LEU A 743 -25.80 8.97 -10.27
N LEU A 744 -26.41 8.17 -9.38
CA LEU A 744 -25.70 7.17 -8.58
C LEU A 744 -25.09 6.04 -9.43
N GLU A 745 -25.72 5.66 -10.55
CA GLU A 745 -25.13 4.67 -11.47
C GLU A 745 -24.01 5.27 -12.33
N ASP A 746 -24.16 6.52 -12.77
CA ASP A 746 -23.09 7.29 -13.41
C ASP A 746 -21.87 7.41 -12.48
N TYR A 747 -22.07 7.66 -11.17
CA TYR A 747 -21.01 7.64 -10.16
C TYR A 747 -20.29 6.28 -10.16
N LYS A 748 -21.03 5.17 -10.05
CA LYS A 748 -20.41 3.84 -10.05
C LYS A 748 -19.59 3.56 -11.31
N LEU A 749 -20.09 3.96 -12.48
CA LEU A 749 -19.39 3.82 -13.75
C LEU A 749 -18.09 4.65 -13.77
N ILE A 750 -18.17 5.92 -13.37
CA ILE A 750 -17.05 6.87 -13.31
C ILE A 750 -15.99 6.39 -12.29
N GLN A 751 -16.39 5.98 -11.10
CA GLN A 751 -15.50 5.49 -10.05
C GLN A 751 -14.87 4.15 -10.42
N TYR A 752 -15.62 3.22 -11.01
CA TYR A 752 -15.07 1.97 -11.51
C TYR A 752 -14.01 2.22 -12.60
N ASP A 753 -14.30 3.10 -13.57
CA ASP A 753 -13.36 3.42 -14.67
C ASP A 753 -12.02 3.96 -14.15
N GLN A 754 -12.06 4.86 -13.17
CA GLN A 754 -10.89 5.49 -12.56
C GLN A 754 -10.09 4.58 -11.60
N THR A 755 -10.64 3.42 -11.20
CA THR A 755 -10.03 2.58 -10.15
C THR A 755 -9.74 1.15 -10.60
N ALA A 756 -10.78 0.34 -10.83
CA ALA A 756 -10.68 -1.07 -11.19
C ALA A 756 -10.78 -1.34 -12.71
N GLY A 757 -11.20 -0.34 -13.48
CA GLY A 757 -11.55 -0.44 -14.88
C GLY A 757 -10.38 -0.33 -15.86
N LYS A 758 -10.58 0.49 -16.89
CA LYS A 758 -9.68 0.70 -18.03
C LYS A 758 -9.25 2.15 -18.20
N HIS A 759 -9.75 3.07 -17.36
CA HIS A 759 -9.47 4.50 -17.43
C HIS A 759 -9.82 5.11 -18.79
N TYR A 760 -10.98 4.76 -19.38
CA TYR A 760 -11.42 5.34 -20.65
C TYR A 760 -11.61 6.87 -20.57
N LEU A 761 -11.96 7.40 -19.40
CA LEU A 761 -12.10 8.85 -19.18
C LEU A 761 -10.75 9.60 -19.25
N ASP A 762 -9.61 8.92 -19.01
CA ASP A 762 -8.28 9.55 -19.05
C ASP A 762 -7.88 10.04 -20.45
N ASP A 763 -8.41 9.41 -21.50
CA ASP A 763 -8.17 9.77 -22.91
C ASP A 763 -9.06 10.94 -23.38
N THR A 764 -9.86 11.52 -22.48
CA THR A 764 -10.80 12.61 -22.77
C THR A 764 -10.38 13.95 -22.13
N ASP A 765 -11.29 14.91 -22.09
CA ASP A 765 -11.21 16.17 -21.35
C ASP A 765 -11.96 16.13 -20.01
N PHE A 766 -12.49 14.97 -19.58
CA PHE A 766 -13.38 14.85 -18.43
C PHE A 766 -12.84 15.47 -17.12
N MET A 767 -11.51 15.35 -16.90
CA MET A 767 -10.83 15.90 -15.73
C MET A 767 -10.28 17.32 -15.90
N LYS A 768 -10.36 17.92 -17.10
CA LYS A 768 -9.71 19.19 -17.42
C LYS A 768 -10.67 20.35 -17.17
N LEU A 769 -10.19 21.39 -16.49
CA LEU A 769 -10.88 22.69 -16.44
C LEU A 769 -10.99 23.29 -17.85
N GLN A 770 -12.05 24.07 -18.11
CA GLN A 770 -12.44 24.55 -19.45
C GLN A 770 -12.36 26.07 -19.65
#